data_AF-A0A6J1I9U9-F1
#
_entry.id   AF-A0A6J1I9U9-F1
#
_cell.length_a   1.000
_cell.length_b   1.000
_cell.length_c   1.000
_cell.angle_alpha   90.00
_cell.angle_beta   90.00
_cell.angle_gamma   90.00
#
_symmetry.space_group_name_H-M   'P 1'
#
loop_
_entity.id
_entity.type
_entity.pdbx_description
1 polymer ?
#
loop_
_entity_poly.entity_id
_entity_poly.type
_entity_poly.pdbx_seq_one_letter_code
_entity_poly.pdbx_strand_id
1 'polypeptide(L)'
;MESSARRRINLIHRHLLSPPCEFNNALNPAPTNSGNQLEIGVAEPVIVGGMVLDIHAIPSISAVPRSTTPGKINYILGGVARNVAECMSKLGSTPFMISVVGHDMAGNLLFENWRLAGLSTEGIRKHQDISTAVVCAVVDVHGELAAAVASVEAIEKFLTPDWIEKFKCNIRAAPVVMVDANLSPHALKVSCQIAAEYDTPVWFEPVSVAKSRRVASVVKYISFTSPNEDELIAMANALSGQDLFSPIKRDNTITTCSIESFFEQLKSAVWVLLEKGVKVVILTVGSRGVFVCSKGCPSFVKKISKEINNYGSSSQLFRTLATSCPPNMFSVSPETEKNSVLFAMHFPALPASVVRLTGCGDCLVGGMLASICAGLNIYQSTAIGIAAAKAAVETENNVPHEFHSNEIAVNLLPALSVWQYYMQMKHLKHGLLCHVQAIKSGFTPTIFTSNQLISLYAKHGLLGDAHKVFDEMPERNVFSWNAIIAAYIKSQNLRKARELFDSAHYRDLVTYNSMLSGYVSSDGYEAQALGLFVEMQTASDMIRLDEFSLTIMLNLTAKLCVLSYGKQLHTFMLKTANDLSVFAASSLIDMYSKCGCFKEACRVYDGCGEVIDLVSRNAMVAACCRAGEIDLAVDLFSRERDRNDVVAWNTMISGFVQNGYDEESLKLFVNMADENVRWNEHTFASVLSACSNLKSLKLGKEIHAYVLKNGLIVNPFIGSGLVDVYCKCNNMRYAESVHSELTTRNVYSITSMIVGYSSQGNMVEARKLFDSLDEKNSVVWTALFIEYVKSQQFEAVFELLSEYRKEAAVLDVLILVSIIGACARQAALAPGKQIHGYMLRAGIEFKVKLASSLVDMYSKCGSIIYAERIFREVLDKDSILYNIMIAGYAHHGWENEAVHLFKEMIENDFEPDAITFIALLSACRHSGLVELGERFFDSMTNDYNISPEIDHYACMIDLYGRANELNKALAFMKRIPIELDAVIWGAFLNACRINGNTELAREAEDELLMIEGENGARYVQLANVYAAEGNWEEMGRIRKKMKGKDVKKNAGFSWVFVENKFHVFISGDRFHLQNEAIYSTLASLTDELLAVEEAFC
;
A
#
# COMPACT_ATOMS: atom_id res chain seq x y z
N MET A 1 -18.65 -32.08 49.56
CA MET A 1 -19.28 -31.05 50.44
C MET A 1 -20.79 -30.91 50.16
N GLU A 2 -21.52 -32.00 49.90
CA GLU A 2 -22.86 -31.89 49.27
C GLU A 2 -24.03 -31.71 50.26
N SER A 3 -23.83 -32.05 51.54
CA SER A 3 -24.84 -31.90 52.60
C SER A 3 -25.25 -30.45 52.87
N SER A 4 -24.43 -29.46 52.49
CA SER A 4 -24.73 -28.04 52.63
C SER A 4 -25.73 -27.54 51.57
N ALA A 5 -25.64 -28.04 50.34
CA ALA A 5 -26.47 -27.60 49.22
C ALA A 5 -27.95 -28.01 49.41
N ARG A 6 -28.21 -29.31 49.65
CA ARG A 6 -29.57 -29.82 49.87
C ARG A 6 -30.28 -29.18 51.06
N ARG A 7 -29.54 -28.74 52.10
CA ARG A 7 -30.12 -28.07 53.27
C ARG A 7 -30.55 -26.61 53.00
N ARG A 8 -29.96 -25.94 51.99
CA ARG A 8 -30.38 -24.59 51.55
C ARG A 8 -31.59 -24.64 50.60
N ILE A 9 -31.63 -25.61 49.68
CA ILE A 9 -32.75 -25.79 48.74
C ILE A 9 -34.07 -26.06 49.49
N ASN A 10 -34.04 -26.93 50.52
CA ASN A 10 -35.21 -27.24 51.34
C ASN A 10 -35.68 -26.09 52.25
N LEU A 11 -34.91 -25.01 52.39
CA LEU A 11 -35.31 -23.79 53.10
C LEU A 11 -36.11 -22.84 52.19
N ILE A 12 -35.71 -22.72 50.92
CA ILE A 12 -36.40 -21.88 49.92
C ILE A 12 -37.81 -22.43 49.63
N HIS A 13 -37.96 -23.76 49.56
CA HIS A 13 -39.25 -24.43 49.32
C HIS A 13 -40.31 -24.22 50.44
N ARG A 14 -39.95 -23.56 51.57
CA ARG A 14 -40.87 -23.22 52.67
C ARG A 14 -41.30 -21.74 52.73
N HIS A 15 -40.97 -20.93 51.73
CA HIS A 15 -41.39 -19.51 51.66
C HIS A 15 -42.35 -19.18 50.51
N LEU A 16 -42.84 -20.17 49.76
CA LEU A 16 -43.67 -19.96 48.56
C LEU A 16 -45.14 -20.41 48.69
N LEU A 17 -45.64 -20.70 49.90
CA LEU A 17 -47.03 -21.11 50.12
C LEU A 17 -47.62 -20.49 51.41
N SER A 18 -48.30 -19.35 51.25
CA SER A 18 -49.29 -18.78 52.17
C SER A 18 -50.38 -18.03 51.36
N PRO A 19 -51.66 -18.05 51.78
CA PRO A 19 -52.80 -17.43 51.06
C PRO A 19 -52.96 -15.91 51.33
N PRO A 20 -53.87 -15.19 50.65
CA PRO A 20 -53.84 -13.72 50.56
C PRO A 20 -54.63 -12.96 51.65
N CYS A 21 -54.17 -11.74 51.92
CA CYS A 21 -54.96 -10.59 52.41
C CYS A 21 -54.60 -9.40 51.48
N GLU A 22 -55.52 -8.73 50.77
CA GLU A 22 -56.74 -7.97 51.14
C GLU A 22 -56.49 -6.48 51.44
N PHE A 23 -57.07 -5.59 50.59
CA PHE A 23 -57.40 -4.17 50.82
C PHE A 23 -56.22 -3.22 51.20
N ASN A 24 -56.26 -1.88 51.10
CA ASN A 24 -57.11 -0.85 50.46
C ASN A 24 -56.25 0.45 50.42
N ASN A 25 -56.41 1.49 49.58
CA ASN A 25 -57.16 1.78 48.35
C ASN A 25 -56.50 3.08 47.76
N ALA A 26 -56.93 3.86 46.75
CA ALA A 26 -58.02 3.89 45.76
C ALA A 26 -57.60 4.85 44.61
N LEU A 27 -58.11 4.64 43.39
CA LEU A 27 -58.53 5.73 42.47
C LEU A 27 -59.37 5.14 41.31
N ASN A 28 -60.69 5.36 41.35
CA ASN A 28 -61.63 4.79 40.39
C ASN A 28 -61.84 5.72 39.18
N PRO A 29 -62.05 5.20 37.96
CA PRO A 29 -62.88 5.86 36.96
C PRO A 29 -64.38 5.78 37.38
N ALA A 30 -65.17 6.81 37.05
CA ALA A 30 -66.59 6.86 37.40
C ALA A 30 -67.49 6.18 36.33
N PRO A 31 -68.65 5.59 36.68
CA PRO A 31 -69.44 4.75 35.79
C PRO A 31 -70.73 5.40 35.25
N THR A 32 -71.28 4.84 34.17
CA THR A 32 -72.72 4.87 33.82
C THR A 32 -73.14 3.54 33.18
N ASN A 33 -74.41 3.16 33.34
CA ASN A 33 -74.92 1.82 33.00
C ASN A 33 -75.58 1.77 31.62
N SER A 34 -75.37 0.69 30.87
CA SER A 34 -76.44 -0.27 30.48
C SER A 34 -75.85 -1.44 29.68
N GLY A 35 -76.54 -2.57 29.65
CA GLY A 35 -75.95 -3.84 29.23
C GLY A 35 -75.93 -4.07 27.72
N ASN A 36 -74.77 -4.45 27.20
CA ASN A 36 -74.61 -5.70 26.45
C ASN A 36 -73.15 -6.18 26.54
N GLN A 37 -72.94 -7.49 26.49
CA GLN A 37 -71.60 -8.06 26.44
C GLN A 37 -71.02 -7.86 25.03
N LEU A 38 -69.92 -7.13 24.94
CA LEU A 38 -68.99 -7.14 23.83
C LEU A 38 -67.60 -7.42 24.42
N GLU A 39 -66.86 -8.31 23.78
CA GLU A 39 -65.49 -8.62 24.17
C GLU A 39 -64.63 -7.37 23.97
N ILE A 40 -63.83 -7.00 24.96
CA ILE A 40 -62.93 -5.85 24.86
C ILE A 40 -61.72 -6.27 24.03
N GLY A 41 -61.87 -6.17 22.71
CA GLY A 41 -60.78 -6.34 21.75
C GLY A 41 -59.65 -5.35 22.03
N VAL A 42 -58.42 -5.74 21.68
CA VAL A 42 -57.25 -4.86 21.78
C VAL A 42 -57.45 -3.67 20.83
N ALA A 43 -57.22 -2.46 21.34
CA ALA A 43 -57.42 -1.24 20.58
C ALA A 43 -56.41 -1.11 19.42
N GLU A 44 -56.91 -1.14 18.18
CA GLU A 44 -56.08 -1.10 16.97
C GLU A 44 -55.58 0.33 16.66
N PRO A 45 -54.28 0.53 16.39
CA PRO A 45 -53.77 1.80 15.88
C PRO A 45 -54.32 2.09 14.48
N VAL A 46 -54.68 3.34 14.21
CA VAL A 46 -55.22 3.76 12.91
C VAL A 46 -54.17 4.51 12.11
N ILE A 47 -54.06 4.18 10.82
CA ILE A 47 -53.14 4.82 9.88
C ILE A 47 -53.94 5.38 8.71
N VAL A 48 -53.76 6.66 8.40
CA VAL A 48 -54.48 7.38 7.34
C VAL A 48 -53.46 7.89 6.32
N GLY A 49 -53.46 7.31 5.12
CA GLY A 49 -52.46 7.63 4.10
C GLY A 49 -52.54 6.79 2.83
N GLY A 50 -51.51 6.86 1.99
CA GLY A 50 -51.50 6.20 0.68
C GLY A 50 -50.90 4.78 0.66
N MET A 51 -51.51 3.89 -0.11
CA MET A 51 -50.83 2.72 -0.68
C MET A 51 -50.29 3.10 -2.07
N VAL A 52 -49.03 2.80 -2.35
CA VAL A 52 -48.34 3.21 -3.60
C VAL A 52 -47.61 2.00 -4.19
N LEU A 53 -47.47 1.92 -5.51
CA LEU A 53 -46.58 0.94 -6.15
C LEU A 53 -45.33 1.65 -6.68
N ASP A 54 -44.16 1.23 -6.22
CA ASP A 54 -42.88 1.73 -6.68
C ASP A 54 -42.38 0.84 -7.83
N ILE A 55 -41.87 1.45 -8.90
CA ILE A 55 -41.42 0.79 -10.12
C ILE A 55 -39.98 1.22 -10.39
N HIS A 56 -39.02 0.32 -10.14
CA HIS A 56 -37.60 0.60 -10.34
C HIS A 56 -37.15 0.05 -11.70
N ALA A 57 -36.86 0.94 -12.65
CA ALA A 57 -36.31 0.62 -13.96
C ALA A 57 -34.78 0.75 -13.94
N ILE A 58 -34.08 -0.37 -14.17
CA ILE A 58 -32.62 -0.48 -14.09
C ILE A 58 -32.06 -0.80 -15.49
N PRO A 59 -31.36 0.12 -16.17
CA PRO A 59 -30.76 -0.13 -17.48
C PRO A 59 -29.58 -1.10 -17.35
N SER A 60 -29.37 -1.94 -18.36
CA SER A 60 -28.26 -2.91 -18.41
C SER A 60 -27.01 -2.40 -19.13
N ILE A 61 -27.10 -1.23 -19.75
CA ILE A 61 -26.01 -0.46 -20.38
C ILE A 61 -26.30 1.04 -20.19
N SER A 62 -25.28 1.90 -20.26
CA SER A 62 -25.47 3.35 -20.09
C SER A 62 -26.47 3.91 -21.10
N ALA A 63 -27.41 4.73 -20.63
CA ALA A 63 -28.55 5.17 -21.43
C ALA A 63 -28.12 6.08 -22.60
N VAL A 64 -28.38 5.65 -23.84
CA VAL A 64 -28.05 6.42 -25.04
C VAL A 64 -29.17 7.44 -25.32
N PRO A 65 -28.89 8.76 -25.36
CA PRO A 65 -29.91 9.77 -25.58
C PRO A 65 -30.75 9.52 -26.83
N ARG A 66 -32.09 9.63 -26.69
CA ARG A 66 -33.09 9.39 -27.74
C ARG A 66 -33.17 7.94 -28.27
N SER A 67 -32.61 6.96 -27.57
CA SER A 67 -32.72 5.53 -27.90
C SER A 67 -33.39 4.71 -26.78
N THR A 68 -33.98 3.56 -27.13
CA THR A 68 -34.49 2.59 -26.15
C THR A 68 -33.33 1.80 -25.57
N THR A 69 -33.16 1.84 -24.25
CA THR A 69 -32.08 1.15 -23.53
C THR A 69 -32.62 -0.15 -22.91
N PRO A 70 -32.00 -1.33 -23.12
CA PRO A 70 -32.42 -2.58 -22.48
C PRO A 70 -32.19 -2.53 -20.97
N GLY A 71 -33.08 -3.14 -20.19
CA GLY A 71 -33.05 -3.07 -18.73
C GLY A 71 -34.02 -4.04 -18.04
N LYS A 72 -34.00 -4.03 -16.71
CA LYS A 72 -34.93 -4.75 -15.83
C LYS A 72 -35.94 -3.78 -15.21
N ILE A 73 -37.14 -4.24 -14.93
CA ILE A 73 -38.17 -3.48 -14.20
C ILE A 73 -38.58 -4.30 -12.98
N ASN A 74 -38.35 -3.73 -11.79
CA ASN A 74 -38.75 -4.33 -10.52
C ASN A 74 -39.97 -3.59 -9.98
N TYR A 75 -41.04 -4.32 -9.67
CA TYR A 75 -42.22 -3.79 -8.98
C TYR A 75 -42.06 -4.02 -7.48
N ILE A 76 -42.05 -2.95 -6.71
CA ILE A 76 -41.81 -2.92 -5.26
C ILE A 76 -43.04 -2.30 -4.60
N LEU A 77 -43.50 -2.85 -3.48
CA LEU A 77 -44.61 -2.25 -2.74
C LEU A 77 -44.11 -0.97 -2.04
N GLY A 78 -44.78 0.16 -2.32
CA GLY A 78 -44.37 1.49 -1.91
C GLY A 78 -45.36 2.24 -1.01
N GLY A 79 -44.99 3.47 -0.64
CA GLY A 79 -45.82 4.38 0.14
C GLY A 79 -45.61 4.28 1.66
N VAL A 80 -45.20 5.41 2.25
CA VAL A 80 -44.82 5.57 3.66
C VAL A 80 -45.85 4.95 4.61
N ALA A 81 -47.12 5.34 4.50
CA ALA A 81 -48.18 4.86 5.40
C ALA A 81 -48.38 3.32 5.33
N ARG A 82 -48.22 2.69 4.16
CA ARG A 82 -48.32 1.23 4.00
C ARG A 82 -47.05 0.51 4.50
N ASN A 83 -45.86 1.05 4.25
CA ASN A 83 -44.61 0.53 4.82
C ASN A 83 -44.61 0.58 6.36
N VAL A 84 -45.02 1.71 6.95
CA VAL A 84 -45.18 1.86 8.41
C VAL A 84 -46.15 0.82 8.97
N ALA A 85 -47.31 0.65 8.34
CA ALA A 85 -48.33 -0.30 8.78
C ALA A 85 -47.87 -1.77 8.66
N GLU A 86 -47.19 -2.12 7.57
CA GLU A 86 -46.63 -3.46 7.39
C GLU A 86 -45.50 -3.75 8.40
N CYS A 87 -44.68 -2.75 8.72
CA CYS A 87 -43.70 -2.83 9.80
C CYS A 87 -44.39 -3.11 11.15
N MET A 88 -45.43 -2.35 11.49
CA MET A 88 -46.23 -2.58 12.71
C MET A 88 -46.88 -3.96 12.75
N SER A 89 -47.37 -4.46 11.61
CA SER A 89 -47.93 -5.80 11.47
C SER A 89 -46.92 -6.89 11.80
N LYS A 90 -45.72 -6.83 11.20
CA LYS A 90 -44.65 -7.82 11.42
C LYS A 90 -44.03 -7.72 12.82
N LEU A 91 -44.22 -6.60 13.52
CA LEU A 91 -43.89 -6.42 14.94
C LEU A 91 -45.02 -6.84 15.91
N GLY A 92 -46.13 -7.39 15.40
CA GLY A 92 -47.20 -7.99 16.20
C GLY A 92 -48.33 -7.04 16.64
N SER A 93 -48.45 -5.86 16.02
CA SER A 93 -49.64 -5.00 16.14
C SER A 93 -50.62 -5.27 14.98
N THR A 94 -51.91 -4.97 15.14
CA THR A 94 -52.89 -5.02 14.04
C THR A 94 -53.33 -3.60 13.64
N PRO A 95 -52.64 -2.93 12.69
CA PRO A 95 -53.01 -1.58 12.28
C PRO A 95 -54.21 -1.54 11.34
N PHE A 96 -55.18 -0.68 11.65
CA PHE A 96 -56.33 -0.41 10.80
C PHE A 96 -56.02 0.71 9.79
N MET A 97 -55.93 0.35 8.51
CA MET A 97 -55.52 1.25 7.43
C MET A 97 -56.71 1.90 6.73
N ILE A 98 -56.79 3.24 6.79
CA ILE A 98 -57.75 4.05 6.03
C ILE A 98 -57.05 4.57 4.77
N SER A 99 -57.40 4.01 3.60
CA SER A 99 -56.71 4.29 2.33
C SER A 99 -57.62 4.14 1.10
N VAL A 100 -57.05 4.33 -0.10
CA VAL A 100 -57.72 4.20 -1.40
C VAL A 100 -56.84 3.48 -2.43
N VAL A 101 -57.44 2.63 -3.25
CA VAL A 101 -56.80 1.94 -4.39
C VAL A 101 -57.76 1.78 -5.57
N GLY A 102 -57.22 1.54 -6.76
CA GLY A 102 -57.97 1.28 -7.98
C GLY A 102 -58.33 -0.19 -8.21
N HIS A 103 -59.08 -0.45 -9.27
CA HIS A 103 -59.23 -1.80 -9.86
C HIS A 103 -58.14 -2.14 -10.90
N ASP A 104 -57.14 -1.28 -11.07
CA ASP A 104 -55.96 -1.49 -11.93
C ASP A 104 -54.97 -2.53 -11.35
N MET A 105 -53.91 -2.84 -12.11
CA MET A 105 -52.86 -3.80 -11.72
C MET A 105 -52.23 -3.47 -10.36
N ALA A 106 -51.90 -2.21 -10.09
CA ALA A 106 -51.23 -1.79 -8.87
C ALA A 106 -52.15 -1.90 -7.65
N GLY A 107 -53.40 -1.46 -7.79
CA GLY A 107 -54.43 -1.57 -6.76
C GLY A 107 -54.88 -3.01 -6.49
N ASN A 108 -54.73 -3.92 -7.47
CA ASN A 108 -54.89 -5.35 -7.25
C ASN A 108 -53.69 -5.96 -6.50
N LEU A 109 -52.46 -5.65 -6.91
CA LEU A 109 -51.24 -6.17 -6.27
C LEU A 109 -51.11 -5.74 -4.80
N LEU A 110 -51.33 -4.45 -4.52
CA LEU A 110 -51.27 -3.90 -3.16
C LEU A 110 -52.39 -4.47 -2.25
N PHE A 111 -53.61 -4.59 -2.78
CA PHE A 111 -54.76 -5.04 -1.99
C PHE A 111 -54.71 -6.53 -1.66
N GLU A 112 -54.35 -7.40 -2.61
CA GLU A 112 -54.26 -8.84 -2.32
C GLU A 112 -53.04 -9.16 -1.45
N ASN A 113 -51.92 -8.46 -1.57
CA ASN A 113 -50.79 -8.63 -0.65
C ASN A 113 -51.16 -8.25 0.80
N TRP A 114 -51.80 -7.08 0.98
CA TRP A 114 -52.32 -6.63 2.27
C TRP A 114 -53.31 -7.63 2.90
N ARG A 115 -54.21 -8.17 2.09
CA ARG A 115 -55.19 -9.18 2.50
C ARG A 115 -54.54 -10.52 2.86
N LEU A 116 -53.49 -10.94 2.14
CA LEU A 116 -52.72 -12.15 2.44
C LEU A 116 -51.91 -12.01 3.75
N ALA A 117 -51.53 -10.79 4.13
CA ALA A 117 -50.95 -10.50 5.45
C ALA A 117 -51.97 -10.57 6.61
N GLY A 118 -53.25 -10.86 6.34
CA GLY A 118 -54.31 -11.00 7.36
C GLY A 118 -54.82 -9.68 7.93
N LEU A 119 -54.44 -8.53 7.36
CA LEU A 119 -54.83 -7.21 7.83
C LEU A 119 -56.22 -6.81 7.33
N SER A 120 -56.93 -5.98 8.11
CA SER A 120 -58.27 -5.50 7.76
C SER A 120 -58.26 -4.71 6.45
N THR A 121 -59.20 -5.03 5.55
CA THR A 121 -59.42 -4.31 4.29
C THR A 121 -60.55 -3.29 4.37
N GLU A 122 -61.26 -3.16 5.49
CA GLU A 122 -62.50 -2.35 5.58
C GLU A 122 -62.27 -0.86 5.35
N GLY A 123 -61.15 -0.31 5.85
CA GLY A 123 -60.76 1.09 5.64
C GLY A 123 -60.24 1.40 4.23
N ILE A 124 -60.01 0.39 3.38
CA ILE A 124 -59.37 0.52 2.06
C ILE A 124 -60.45 0.61 0.96
N ARG A 125 -60.72 1.82 0.47
CA ARG A 125 -61.68 2.04 -0.62
C ARG A 125 -61.10 1.57 -1.95
N LYS A 126 -61.70 0.54 -2.54
CA LYS A 126 -61.42 0.09 -3.91
C LYS A 126 -62.52 0.57 -4.86
N HIS A 127 -62.19 1.26 -5.96
CA HIS A 127 -63.18 1.80 -6.90
C HIS A 127 -62.63 1.91 -8.34
N GLN A 128 -63.52 2.00 -9.34
CA GLN A 128 -63.13 1.99 -10.76
C GLN A 128 -62.56 3.34 -11.24
N ASP A 129 -63.09 4.46 -10.74
CA ASP A 129 -62.59 5.81 -11.08
C ASP A 129 -61.25 6.17 -10.42
N ILE A 130 -60.70 5.28 -9.59
CA ILE A 130 -59.44 5.48 -8.87
C ILE A 130 -58.34 4.81 -9.70
N SER A 131 -57.39 5.61 -10.18
CA SER A 131 -56.09 5.12 -10.64
C SER A 131 -55.16 5.05 -9.43
N THR A 132 -54.67 3.87 -9.08
CA THR A 132 -53.79 3.67 -7.92
C THR A 132 -52.54 4.53 -8.00
N ALA A 133 -52.01 4.96 -6.85
CA ALA A 133 -50.79 5.74 -6.81
C ALA A 133 -49.57 4.90 -7.22
N VAL A 134 -48.70 5.47 -8.05
CA VAL A 134 -47.52 4.80 -8.63
C VAL A 134 -46.34 5.76 -8.68
N VAL A 135 -45.16 5.31 -8.28
CA VAL A 135 -43.89 6.03 -8.47
C VAL A 135 -43.01 5.23 -9.42
N CYS A 136 -42.58 5.82 -10.52
CA CYS A 136 -41.61 5.22 -11.43
C CYS A 136 -40.25 5.89 -11.25
N ALA A 137 -39.25 5.13 -10.79
CA ALA A 137 -37.87 5.54 -10.61
C ALA A 137 -36.99 4.87 -11.67
N VAL A 138 -36.30 5.66 -12.47
CA VAL A 138 -35.24 5.19 -13.38
C VAL A 138 -33.92 5.40 -12.66
N VAL A 139 -33.19 4.31 -12.42
CA VAL A 139 -31.79 4.37 -11.95
C VAL A 139 -30.82 4.26 -13.13
N ASP A 140 -29.53 4.49 -12.91
CA ASP A 140 -28.47 4.27 -13.88
C ASP A 140 -27.84 2.87 -13.76
N VAL A 141 -26.72 2.64 -14.47
CA VAL A 141 -25.96 1.37 -14.44
C VAL A 141 -25.12 1.18 -13.17
N HIS A 142 -24.86 2.25 -12.41
CA HIS A 142 -24.20 2.19 -11.11
C HIS A 142 -25.23 1.94 -9.98
N GLY A 143 -26.52 2.17 -10.28
CA GLY A 143 -27.64 1.94 -9.39
C GLY A 143 -28.14 3.20 -8.67
N GLU A 144 -27.71 4.39 -9.12
CA GLU A 144 -28.09 5.71 -8.59
C GLU A 144 -29.31 6.28 -9.31
N LEU A 145 -30.07 7.17 -8.66
CA LEU A 145 -31.34 7.68 -9.21
C LEU A 145 -31.12 8.71 -10.33
N ALA A 146 -31.46 8.33 -11.57
CA ALA A 146 -31.36 9.19 -12.75
C ALA A 146 -32.62 10.05 -12.98
N ALA A 147 -33.82 9.53 -12.72
CA ALA A 147 -35.08 10.27 -12.79
C ALA A 147 -36.21 9.60 -11.98
N ALA A 148 -37.19 10.37 -11.51
CA ALA A 148 -38.39 9.83 -10.87
C ALA A 148 -39.66 10.59 -11.30
N VAL A 149 -40.78 9.87 -11.46
CA VAL A 149 -42.11 10.40 -11.76
C VAL A 149 -43.13 9.77 -10.82
N ALA A 150 -43.89 10.59 -10.08
CA ALA A 150 -44.86 10.15 -9.09
C ALA A 150 -46.29 10.56 -9.48
N SER A 151 -47.17 9.57 -9.67
CA SER A 151 -48.62 9.75 -9.78
C SER A 151 -49.26 9.46 -8.43
N VAL A 152 -49.66 10.50 -7.70
CA VAL A 152 -50.25 10.40 -6.34
C VAL A 152 -51.60 11.11 -6.19
N GLU A 153 -52.19 11.57 -7.31
CA GLU A 153 -53.46 12.33 -7.32
C GLU A 153 -54.58 11.60 -6.58
N ALA A 154 -54.66 10.27 -6.71
CA ALA A 154 -55.73 9.48 -6.10
C ALA A 154 -55.79 9.60 -4.57
N ILE A 155 -54.65 9.72 -3.90
CA ILE A 155 -54.57 9.90 -2.44
C ILE A 155 -55.16 11.26 -2.07
N GLU A 156 -54.84 12.32 -2.81
CA GLU A 156 -55.31 13.68 -2.50
C GLU A 156 -56.79 13.89 -2.90
N LYS A 157 -57.30 13.11 -3.87
CA LYS A 157 -58.62 13.26 -4.49
C LYS A 157 -59.71 12.33 -3.94
N PHE A 158 -59.39 11.07 -3.62
CA PHE A 158 -60.38 10.05 -3.24
C PHE A 158 -60.35 9.63 -1.77
N LEU A 159 -59.26 9.90 -1.04
CA LEU A 159 -59.19 9.73 0.41
C LEU A 159 -59.84 10.94 1.11
N THR A 160 -61.14 11.12 0.84
CA THR A 160 -61.92 12.31 1.21
C THR A 160 -62.24 12.35 2.71
N PRO A 161 -62.53 13.54 3.28
CA PRO A 161 -63.06 13.67 4.63
C PRO A 161 -64.23 12.72 4.93
N ASP A 162 -65.20 12.61 4.01
CA ASP A 162 -66.37 11.75 4.15
C ASP A 162 -66.06 10.24 4.15
N TRP A 163 -64.86 9.84 3.70
CA TRP A 163 -64.39 8.46 3.85
C TRP A 163 -63.79 8.24 5.23
N ILE A 164 -62.97 9.17 5.70
CA ILE A 164 -62.28 9.12 7.01
C ILE A 164 -63.29 9.20 8.17
N GLU A 165 -64.30 10.08 8.04
CA GLU A 165 -65.39 10.29 9.01
C GLU A 165 -66.18 8.99 9.32
N LYS A 166 -66.28 8.05 8.36
CA LYS A 166 -66.95 6.75 8.57
C LYS A 166 -66.26 5.89 9.62
N PHE A 167 -64.93 5.99 9.71
CA PHE A 167 -64.10 5.21 10.62
C PHE A 167 -63.73 5.98 11.89
N LYS A 168 -64.48 7.06 12.22
CA LYS A 168 -64.25 7.83 13.45
C LYS A 168 -64.39 7.01 14.74
N CYS A 169 -65.14 5.90 14.70
CA CYS A 169 -65.19 4.94 15.81
C CYS A 169 -63.84 4.23 16.00
N ASN A 170 -63.15 3.85 14.92
CA ASN A 170 -61.80 3.28 14.96
C ASN A 170 -60.80 4.35 15.43
N ILE A 171 -60.85 5.57 14.86
CA ILE A 171 -59.98 6.70 15.25
C ILE A 171 -60.13 7.03 16.75
N ARG A 172 -61.36 7.01 17.27
CA ARG A 172 -61.67 7.19 18.70
C ARG A 172 -61.15 6.06 19.58
N ALA A 173 -61.16 4.83 19.09
CA ALA A 173 -60.70 3.66 19.84
C ALA A 173 -59.18 3.53 19.85
N ALA A 174 -58.49 4.07 18.84
CA ALA A 174 -57.07 3.86 18.60
C ALA A 174 -56.17 4.41 19.73
N PRO A 175 -55.08 3.70 20.09
CA PRO A 175 -54.07 4.21 21.02
C PRO A 175 -53.20 5.33 20.42
N VAL A 176 -53.10 5.39 19.09
CA VAL A 176 -52.39 6.42 18.30
C VAL A 176 -52.97 6.44 16.89
N VAL A 177 -52.98 7.63 16.26
CA VAL A 177 -53.44 7.84 14.88
C VAL A 177 -52.30 8.45 14.08
N MET A 178 -51.80 7.73 13.08
CA MET A 178 -50.82 8.24 12.13
C MET A 178 -51.52 8.91 10.94
N VAL A 179 -51.08 10.11 10.56
CA VAL A 179 -51.53 10.83 9.37
C VAL A 179 -50.35 11.16 8.45
N ASP A 180 -50.47 10.72 7.20
CA ASP A 180 -49.51 10.94 6.12
C ASP A 180 -49.63 12.36 5.56
N ALA A 181 -48.53 13.12 5.44
CA ALA A 181 -48.54 14.45 4.83
C ALA A 181 -48.95 14.45 3.34
N ASN A 182 -49.03 13.30 2.68
CA ASN A 182 -49.67 13.15 1.37
C ASN A 182 -51.17 13.47 1.37
N LEU A 183 -51.87 13.41 2.51
CA LEU A 183 -53.28 13.76 2.59
C LEU A 183 -53.56 15.20 2.13
N SER A 184 -54.68 15.41 1.45
CA SER A 184 -55.13 16.77 1.09
C SER A 184 -55.43 17.59 2.36
N PRO A 185 -55.28 18.93 2.34
CA PRO A 185 -55.42 19.75 3.55
C PRO A 185 -56.76 19.58 4.30
N HIS A 186 -57.84 19.25 3.58
CA HIS A 186 -59.14 18.97 4.18
C HIS A 186 -59.18 17.59 4.87
N ALA A 187 -58.66 16.54 4.22
CA ALA A 187 -58.58 15.19 4.77
C ALA A 187 -57.65 15.12 5.99
N LEU A 188 -56.47 15.75 5.89
CA LEU A 188 -55.51 15.89 6.98
C LEU A 188 -56.15 16.60 8.19
N LYS A 189 -56.82 17.74 7.96
CA LYS A 189 -57.47 18.51 9.03
C LYS A 189 -58.58 17.73 9.72
N VAL A 190 -59.45 17.04 8.97
CA VAL A 190 -60.53 16.23 9.57
C VAL A 190 -59.99 15.04 10.35
N SER A 191 -58.96 14.34 9.85
CA SER A 191 -58.28 13.27 10.59
C SER A 191 -57.77 13.75 11.96
N CYS A 192 -57.08 14.91 11.98
CA CYS A 192 -56.56 15.52 13.20
C CYS A 192 -57.67 16.05 14.13
N GLN A 193 -58.80 16.54 13.58
CA GLN A 193 -59.93 17.00 14.38
C GLN A 193 -60.64 15.84 15.09
N ILE A 194 -60.95 14.74 14.39
CA ILE A 194 -61.60 13.56 14.98
C ILE A 194 -60.74 12.99 16.12
N ALA A 195 -59.43 12.85 15.90
CA ALA A 195 -58.52 12.39 16.95
C ALA A 195 -58.50 13.33 18.17
N ALA A 196 -58.44 14.65 17.94
CA ALA A 196 -58.43 15.65 19.01
C ALA A 196 -59.76 15.75 19.80
N GLU A 197 -60.90 15.40 19.20
CA GLU A 197 -62.19 15.33 19.90
C GLU A 197 -62.24 14.23 20.98
N TYR A 198 -61.34 13.24 20.91
CA TYR A 198 -61.24 12.12 21.85
C TYR A 198 -59.89 12.04 22.61
N ASP A 199 -59.06 13.09 22.51
CA ASP A 199 -57.67 13.18 23.01
C ASP A 199 -56.74 12.03 22.51
N THR A 200 -57.07 11.46 21.34
CA THR A 200 -56.25 10.44 20.69
C THR A 200 -54.93 11.05 20.18
N PRO A 201 -53.74 10.51 20.53
CA PRO A 201 -52.47 11.06 20.06
C PRO A 201 -52.31 10.98 18.54
N VAL A 202 -52.13 12.14 17.90
CA VAL A 202 -51.83 12.24 16.46
C VAL A 202 -50.33 12.22 16.20
N TRP A 203 -49.89 11.35 15.31
CA TRP A 203 -48.56 11.32 14.73
C TRP A 203 -48.62 11.85 13.29
N PHE A 204 -47.94 12.96 13.00
CA PHE A 204 -47.88 13.56 11.66
C PHE A 204 -46.58 13.16 10.97
N GLU A 205 -46.67 12.44 9.86
CA GLU A 205 -45.50 11.97 9.11
C GLU A 205 -45.18 12.87 7.91
N PRO A 206 -44.01 13.53 7.90
CA PRO A 206 -43.45 14.16 6.70
C PRO A 206 -43.09 13.11 5.64
N VAL A 207 -43.28 13.47 4.37
CA VAL A 207 -43.04 12.58 3.21
C VAL A 207 -42.35 13.32 2.06
N SER A 208 -41.89 14.54 2.31
CA SER A 208 -41.09 15.43 1.46
C SER A 208 -41.09 16.84 2.06
N VAL A 209 -40.00 17.58 1.82
CA VAL A 209 -39.81 19.00 2.17
C VAL A 209 -40.96 19.91 1.67
N ALA A 210 -41.61 19.54 0.56
CA ALA A 210 -42.76 20.27 0.02
C ALA A 210 -44.06 19.98 0.79
N LYS A 211 -44.32 18.72 1.16
CA LYS A 211 -45.56 18.33 1.85
C LYS A 211 -45.51 18.50 3.36
N SER A 212 -44.32 18.47 3.99
CA SER A 212 -44.15 18.74 5.42
C SER A 212 -44.73 20.11 5.84
N ARG A 213 -44.62 21.12 4.96
CA ARG A 213 -45.23 22.46 5.11
C ARG A 213 -46.74 22.44 5.41
N ARG A 214 -47.47 21.36 5.06
CA ARG A 214 -48.91 21.18 5.37
C ARG A 214 -49.20 21.18 6.89
N VAL A 215 -48.18 20.93 7.73
CA VAL A 215 -48.25 21.01 9.20
C VAL A 215 -48.89 22.30 9.71
N ALA A 216 -48.69 23.44 9.03
CA ALA A 216 -49.18 24.74 9.47
C ALA A 216 -50.72 24.82 9.58
N SER A 217 -51.44 23.93 8.89
CA SER A 217 -52.91 23.82 8.97
C SER A 217 -53.43 23.04 10.18
N VAL A 218 -52.59 22.22 10.82
CA VAL A 218 -52.98 21.21 11.82
C VAL A 218 -52.11 21.15 13.08
N VAL A 219 -51.01 21.91 13.15
CA VAL A 219 -49.97 21.85 14.20
C VAL A 219 -50.48 21.71 15.65
N LYS A 220 -51.54 22.45 16.00
CA LYS A 220 -52.17 22.43 17.34
C LYS A 220 -52.84 21.10 17.75
N TYR A 221 -52.95 20.13 16.82
CA TYR A 221 -53.49 18.79 17.07
C TYR A 221 -52.39 17.72 17.14
N ILE A 222 -51.16 18.04 16.74
CA ILE A 222 -50.08 17.06 16.56
C ILE A 222 -49.42 16.75 17.91
N SER A 223 -49.36 15.46 18.25
CA SER A 223 -48.64 14.98 19.43
C SER A 223 -47.20 14.57 19.08
N PHE A 224 -46.98 13.92 17.93
CA PHE A 224 -45.67 13.45 17.47
C PHE A 224 -45.42 13.81 16.01
N THR A 225 -44.16 14.00 15.62
CA THR A 225 -43.75 14.12 14.21
C THR A 225 -42.27 13.80 14.05
N SER A 226 -41.89 13.17 12.93
CA SER A 226 -40.57 12.58 12.68
C SER A 226 -39.79 13.16 11.48
N PRO A 227 -39.68 14.50 11.34
CA PRO A 227 -39.00 15.12 10.20
C PRO A 227 -37.51 14.77 10.11
N ASN A 228 -36.99 14.75 8.88
CA ASN A 228 -35.57 14.91 8.64
C ASN A 228 -35.13 16.39 8.74
N GLU A 229 -33.82 16.63 8.61
CA GLU A 229 -33.15 17.94 8.64
C GLU A 229 -33.86 19.02 7.78
N ASP A 230 -34.08 18.72 6.50
CA ASP A 230 -34.66 19.66 5.53
C ASP A 230 -36.17 19.85 5.72
N GLU A 231 -36.87 18.78 6.12
CA GLU A 231 -38.30 18.81 6.41
C GLU A 231 -38.62 19.64 7.66
N LEU A 232 -37.79 19.52 8.71
CA LEU A 232 -37.90 20.33 9.92
C LEU A 232 -37.79 21.83 9.60
N ILE A 233 -36.81 22.19 8.76
CA ILE A 233 -36.57 23.57 8.32
C ILE A 233 -37.79 24.10 7.54
N ALA A 234 -38.33 23.31 6.61
CA ALA A 234 -39.54 23.66 5.87
C ALA A 234 -40.79 23.78 6.76
N MET A 235 -40.95 22.91 7.76
CA MET A 235 -42.02 22.99 8.77
C MET A 235 -41.89 24.25 9.63
N ALA A 236 -40.68 24.58 10.10
CA ALA A 236 -40.43 25.74 10.94
C ALA A 236 -40.64 27.07 10.18
N ASN A 237 -40.22 27.16 8.91
CA ASN A 237 -40.52 28.32 8.06
C ASN A 237 -42.03 28.46 7.83
N ALA A 238 -42.74 27.36 7.50
CA ALA A 238 -44.19 27.37 7.30
C ALA A 238 -44.97 27.78 8.56
N LEU A 239 -44.48 27.44 9.75
CA LEU A 239 -45.06 27.83 11.05
C LEU A 239 -44.68 29.25 11.50
N SER A 240 -43.59 29.80 10.97
CA SER A 240 -43.14 31.17 11.23
C SER A 240 -43.73 32.19 10.26
N GLY A 241 -44.14 31.76 9.06
CA GLY A 241 -44.69 32.62 8.01
C GLY A 241 -43.65 33.39 7.20
N GLN A 242 -42.36 33.09 7.40
CA GLN A 242 -41.21 33.66 6.70
C GLN A 242 -40.12 32.57 6.61
N ASP A 243 -39.31 32.57 5.55
CA ASP A 243 -38.17 31.65 5.41
C ASP A 243 -36.97 32.12 6.28
N LEU A 244 -37.11 31.95 7.60
CA LEU A 244 -36.15 32.36 8.63
C LEU A 244 -34.99 31.36 8.83
N PHE A 245 -35.21 30.09 8.48
CA PHE A 245 -34.23 29.01 8.57
C PHE A 245 -33.81 28.54 7.17
N SER A 246 -32.52 28.26 6.99
CA SER A 246 -31.93 27.82 5.72
C SER A 246 -31.42 26.37 5.79
N PRO A 247 -31.47 25.60 4.69
CA PRO A 247 -30.91 24.25 4.62
C PRO A 247 -29.42 24.19 4.97
N ILE A 248 -29.00 23.13 5.67
CA ILE A 248 -27.60 22.93 6.04
C ILE A 248 -26.79 22.50 4.81
N LYS A 249 -25.75 23.25 4.48
CA LYS A 249 -24.82 22.89 3.40
C LYS A 249 -24.03 21.63 3.77
N ARG A 250 -24.14 20.59 2.95
CA ARG A 250 -23.33 19.37 3.02
C ARG A 250 -22.06 19.54 2.17
N ASP A 251 -21.06 20.24 2.70
CA ASP A 251 -19.71 20.19 2.12
C ASP A 251 -19.06 18.83 2.45
N ASN A 252 -18.44 18.18 1.46
CA ASN A 252 -17.85 16.84 1.59
C ASN A 252 -16.66 16.74 2.58
N THR A 253 -16.28 17.84 3.21
CA THR A 253 -15.21 17.95 4.22
C THR A 253 -15.73 17.90 5.67
N ILE A 254 -17.05 17.99 5.91
CA ILE A 254 -17.63 18.11 7.27
C ILE A 254 -17.82 16.74 7.96
N THR A 255 -16.74 15.97 8.06
CA THR A 255 -16.65 14.76 8.91
C THR A 255 -16.19 15.05 10.34
N THR A 256 -15.97 16.34 10.68
CA THR A 256 -15.30 16.79 11.91
C THR A 256 -16.18 17.59 12.89
N CYS A 257 -17.43 17.93 12.53
CA CYS A 257 -18.34 18.67 13.39
C CYS A 257 -19.00 17.75 14.46
N SER A 258 -19.07 18.22 15.71
CA SER A 258 -19.66 17.44 16.82
C SER A 258 -21.19 17.42 16.78
N ILE A 259 -21.79 16.43 17.44
CA ILE A 259 -23.25 16.23 17.45
C ILE A 259 -24.00 17.37 18.17
N GLU A 260 -23.35 17.97 19.16
CA GLU A 260 -23.85 19.15 19.91
C GLU A 260 -23.82 20.40 19.02
N SER A 261 -22.68 20.64 18.34
CA SER A 261 -22.51 21.76 17.40
C SER A 261 -23.42 21.64 16.17
N PHE A 262 -23.92 20.44 15.88
CA PHE A 262 -24.92 20.19 14.85
C PHE A 262 -26.34 20.42 15.36
N PHE A 263 -26.67 19.92 16.56
CA PHE A 263 -27.99 20.15 17.17
C PHE A 263 -28.28 21.63 17.39
N GLU A 264 -27.30 22.42 17.86
CA GLU A 264 -27.47 23.87 18.06
C GLU A 264 -27.88 24.64 16.79
N GLN A 265 -27.58 24.12 15.59
CA GLN A 265 -28.02 24.73 14.32
C GLN A 265 -29.52 24.47 14.04
N LEU A 266 -30.04 23.29 14.42
CA LEU A 266 -31.42 22.87 14.17
C LEU A 266 -32.38 23.20 15.33
N LYS A 267 -31.83 23.37 16.54
CA LYS A 267 -32.49 23.71 17.82
C LYS A 267 -33.56 24.79 17.70
N SER A 268 -33.27 25.89 16.99
CA SER A 268 -34.22 27.01 16.83
C SER A 268 -35.44 26.62 15.98
N ALA A 269 -35.26 25.78 14.96
CA ALA A 269 -36.36 25.24 14.16
C ALA A 269 -37.19 24.22 14.98
N VAL A 270 -36.54 23.35 15.76
CA VAL A 270 -37.21 22.45 16.72
C VAL A 270 -38.07 23.24 17.71
N TRP A 271 -37.56 24.34 18.25
CA TRP A 271 -38.28 25.18 19.22
C TRP A 271 -39.57 25.76 18.63
N VAL A 272 -39.55 26.24 17.38
CA VAL A 272 -40.75 26.76 16.70
C VAL A 272 -41.87 25.72 16.63
N LEU A 273 -41.58 24.46 16.30
CA LEU A 273 -42.60 23.40 16.27
C LEU A 273 -43.21 23.17 17.67
N LEU A 274 -42.38 23.12 18.71
CA LEU A 274 -42.80 22.90 20.09
C LEU A 274 -43.62 24.07 20.67
N GLU A 275 -43.33 25.31 20.28
CA GLU A 275 -44.14 26.47 20.70
C GLU A 275 -45.48 26.58 19.95
N LYS A 276 -45.52 26.13 18.70
CA LYS A 276 -46.72 26.23 17.85
C LYS A 276 -47.74 25.11 18.10
N GLY A 277 -47.40 24.11 18.92
CA GLY A 277 -48.35 23.14 19.48
C GLY A 277 -47.91 21.68 19.45
N VAL A 278 -46.78 21.34 18.82
CA VAL A 278 -46.30 19.95 18.77
C VAL A 278 -45.83 19.50 20.15
N LYS A 279 -46.34 18.36 20.67
CA LYS A 279 -45.95 17.86 22.00
C LYS A 279 -44.51 17.29 22.02
N VAL A 280 -44.13 16.53 20.99
CA VAL A 280 -42.77 15.93 20.83
C VAL A 280 -42.34 15.96 19.35
N VAL A 281 -41.08 16.34 19.10
CA VAL A 281 -40.42 16.28 17.78
C VAL A 281 -39.36 15.18 17.79
N ILE A 282 -39.33 14.33 16.76
CA ILE A 282 -38.45 13.16 16.62
C ILE A 282 -37.56 13.39 15.38
N LEU A 283 -36.60 14.30 15.52
CA LEU A 283 -35.75 14.75 14.41
C LEU A 283 -34.77 13.64 13.99
N THR A 284 -34.84 13.21 12.74
CA THR A 284 -33.91 12.24 12.15
C THR A 284 -32.72 12.95 11.48
N VAL A 285 -31.50 12.46 11.75
CA VAL A 285 -30.23 13.06 11.28
C VAL A 285 -29.33 12.03 10.60
N GLY A 286 -29.94 11.15 9.79
CA GLY A 286 -29.27 10.10 9.03
C GLY A 286 -28.35 9.21 9.88
N SER A 287 -27.11 9.02 9.43
CA SER A 287 -26.10 8.23 10.14
C SER A 287 -25.68 8.79 11.51
N ARG A 288 -26.13 10.00 11.88
CA ARG A 288 -25.92 10.56 13.22
C ARG A 288 -27.00 10.14 14.23
N GLY A 289 -28.09 9.49 13.80
CA GLY A 289 -29.15 8.97 14.68
C GLY A 289 -30.42 9.82 14.74
N VAL A 290 -31.01 9.93 15.93
CA VAL A 290 -32.34 10.55 16.16
C VAL A 290 -32.31 11.42 17.43
N PHE A 291 -32.96 12.58 17.39
CA PHE A 291 -33.20 13.45 18.55
C PHE A 291 -34.68 13.45 18.94
N VAL A 292 -34.99 13.17 20.21
CA VAL A 292 -36.33 13.27 20.80
C VAL A 292 -36.41 14.55 21.63
N CYS A 293 -37.24 15.50 21.21
CA CYS A 293 -37.29 16.86 21.74
C CYS A 293 -38.67 17.24 22.28
N SER A 294 -38.74 17.92 23.43
CA SER A 294 -39.98 18.36 24.10
C SER A 294 -39.83 19.68 24.86
N LYS A 295 -40.93 20.41 25.06
CA LYS A 295 -40.95 21.62 25.91
C LYS A 295 -41.00 21.21 27.39
N GLY A 296 -39.91 21.47 28.11
CA GLY A 296 -39.69 21.02 29.49
C GLY A 296 -39.25 19.56 29.62
N CYS A 297 -38.61 19.23 30.75
CA CYS A 297 -38.34 17.86 31.16
C CYS A 297 -39.64 17.24 31.72
N PRO A 298 -40.17 16.14 31.16
CA PRO A 298 -41.43 15.57 31.62
C PRO A 298 -41.38 15.17 33.10
N SER A 299 -42.45 15.47 33.85
CA SER A 299 -42.62 15.03 35.25
C SER A 299 -42.52 13.50 35.43
N PHE A 300 -42.72 12.76 34.33
CA PHE A 300 -42.56 11.31 34.22
C PHE A 300 -41.11 10.82 34.39
N VAL A 301 -40.08 11.64 34.17
CA VAL A 301 -38.67 11.19 34.31
C VAL A 301 -38.34 10.76 35.74
N LYS A 302 -39.00 11.34 36.76
CA LYS A 302 -38.92 10.87 38.16
C LYS A 302 -39.66 9.55 38.44
N LYS A 303 -40.45 9.05 37.49
CA LYS A 303 -41.27 7.83 37.59
C LYS A 303 -40.62 6.62 36.92
N ILE A 304 -39.74 6.85 35.93
CA ILE A 304 -38.97 5.82 35.22
C ILE A 304 -38.23 4.88 36.18
N SER A 305 -37.74 5.36 37.32
CA SER A 305 -37.05 4.53 38.33
C SER A 305 -37.95 3.65 39.21
N LYS A 306 -39.29 3.74 39.11
CA LYS A 306 -40.24 2.99 39.96
C LYS A 306 -41.15 2.01 39.23
N GLU A 307 -41.44 2.19 37.94
CA GLU A 307 -42.43 1.36 37.21
C GLU A 307 -41.80 0.26 36.32
N ILE A 308 -40.48 0.05 36.45
CA ILE A 308 -39.65 -0.90 35.67
C ILE A 308 -40.05 -2.39 35.79
N ASN A 309 -40.93 -2.76 36.74
CA ASN A 309 -41.14 -4.16 37.14
C ASN A 309 -42.45 -4.83 36.65
N ASN A 310 -43.40 -4.11 36.03
CA ASN A 310 -44.77 -4.63 35.85
C ASN A 310 -45.15 -5.12 34.44
N TYR A 311 -44.22 -5.15 33.48
CA TYR A 311 -44.48 -5.70 32.13
C TYR A 311 -43.40 -6.71 31.73
N GLY A 312 -43.80 -7.81 31.10
CA GLY A 312 -42.91 -8.91 30.69
C GLY A 312 -42.08 -8.62 29.43
N SER A 313 -41.45 -9.66 28.88
CA SER A 313 -40.74 -9.75 27.58
C SER A 313 -40.18 -8.45 26.97
N SER A 314 -41.03 -7.58 26.42
CA SER A 314 -40.68 -6.29 25.83
C SER A 314 -39.94 -5.33 26.79
N SER A 315 -40.12 -5.46 28.10
CA SER A 315 -39.34 -4.70 29.09
C SER A 315 -37.87 -5.14 29.16
N GLN A 316 -37.57 -6.42 28.87
CA GLN A 316 -36.22 -6.94 28.77
C GLN A 316 -35.57 -6.52 27.45
N LEU A 317 -36.32 -6.59 26.34
CA LEU A 317 -35.90 -6.05 25.04
C LEU A 317 -35.50 -4.57 25.16
N PHE A 318 -36.35 -3.75 25.79
CA PHE A 318 -36.06 -2.34 26.01
C PHE A 318 -34.80 -2.13 26.85
N ARG A 319 -34.60 -2.87 27.96
CA ARG A 319 -33.39 -2.70 28.78
C ARG A 319 -32.11 -2.96 27.97
N THR A 320 -32.10 -3.98 27.12
CA THR A 320 -30.98 -4.29 26.19
C THR A 320 -30.78 -3.19 25.14
N LEU A 321 -31.86 -2.69 24.54
CA LEU A 321 -31.81 -1.59 23.56
C LEU A 321 -31.33 -0.27 24.19
N ALA A 322 -31.79 0.05 25.40
CA ALA A 322 -31.43 1.26 26.14
C ALA A 322 -29.97 1.29 26.58
N THR A 323 -29.36 0.12 26.86
CA THR A 323 -27.91 0.04 27.02
C THR A 323 -27.18 0.24 25.69
N SER A 324 -27.79 -0.11 24.55
CA SER A 324 -27.12 -0.19 23.23
C SER A 324 -27.08 1.12 22.46
N CYS A 325 -28.15 1.91 22.54
CA CYS A 325 -28.18 3.32 22.13
C CYS A 325 -28.30 4.20 23.38
N PRO A 326 -27.21 4.37 24.17
CA PRO A 326 -27.25 5.13 25.41
C PRO A 326 -27.62 6.60 25.11
N PRO A 327 -28.71 7.13 25.69
CA PRO A 327 -29.21 8.45 25.34
C PRO A 327 -28.39 9.58 25.95
N ASN A 328 -27.87 10.48 25.11
CA ASN A 328 -27.25 11.72 25.56
C ASN A 328 -28.34 12.78 25.82
N MET A 329 -28.39 13.30 27.06
CA MET A 329 -29.39 14.29 27.49
C MET A 329 -28.85 15.71 27.35
N PHE A 330 -29.54 16.54 26.57
CA PHE A 330 -29.25 17.95 26.39
C PHE A 330 -30.41 18.78 26.98
N SER A 331 -30.11 19.56 28.01
CA SER A 331 -31.04 20.54 28.60
C SER A 331 -30.49 21.94 28.35
N VAL A 332 -31.18 22.74 27.53
CA VAL A 332 -30.71 24.09 27.19
C VAL A 332 -31.83 25.11 27.34
N SER A 333 -31.53 26.22 28.00
CA SER A 333 -32.43 27.37 28.10
C SER A 333 -32.33 28.22 26.82
N PRO A 334 -33.45 28.51 26.13
CA PRO A 334 -33.53 29.63 25.20
C PRO A 334 -33.24 30.95 25.94
N GLU A 335 -32.53 31.88 25.31
CA GLU A 335 -32.12 33.14 25.96
C GLU A 335 -33.28 34.13 26.20
N THR A 336 -34.46 33.85 25.65
CA THR A 336 -35.59 34.79 25.55
C THR A 336 -36.70 34.62 26.60
N GLU A 337 -36.85 33.47 27.28
CA GLU A 337 -37.87 33.28 28.33
C GLU A 337 -37.37 32.46 29.53
N LYS A 338 -37.49 33.04 30.74
CA LYS A 338 -36.92 32.50 31.99
C LYS A 338 -37.53 31.20 32.53
N ASN A 339 -38.61 30.67 31.94
CA ASN A 339 -39.32 29.47 32.42
C ASN A 339 -39.42 28.33 31.37
N SER A 340 -38.93 28.53 30.14
CA SER A 340 -39.23 27.68 28.99
C SER A 340 -38.02 26.84 28.55
N VAL A 341 -37.66 25.78 29.29
CA VAL A 341 -36.49 24.93 28.97
C VAL A 341 -36.77 23.99 27.79
N LEU A 342 -35.85 23.90 26.81
CA LEU A 342 -35.85 22.84 25.80
C LEU A 342 -35.20 21.58 26.37
N PHE A 343 -35.92 20.46 26.30
CA PHE A 343 -35.39 19.13 26.54
C PHE A 343 -35.13 18.44 25.21
N ALA A 344 -33.91 17.92 25.01
CA ALA A 344 -33.56 17.09 23.86
C ALA A 344 -32.79 15.85 24.33
N MET A 345 -33.09 14.71 23.72
CA MET A 345 -32.41 13.44 24.00
C MET A 345 -31.95 12.82 22.68
N HIS A 346 -30.64 12.66 22.53
CA HIS A 346 -30.03 12.07 21.34
C HIS A 346 -29.84 10.56 21.52
N PHE A 347 -30.31 9.79 20.54
CA PHE A 347 -30.03 8.37 20.38
C PHE A 347 -29.11 8.20 19.17
N PRO A 348 -27.90 7.63 19.33
CA PRO A 348 -27.01 7.37 18.19
C PRO A 348 -27.60 6.30 17.27
N ALA A 349 -27.29 6.39 15.97
CA ALA A 349 -27.63 5.34 15.01
C ALA A 349 -26.90 4.03 15.37
N LEU A 350 -27.57 2.89 15.18
CA LEU A 350 -26.91 1.59 15.25
C LEU A 350 -26.03 1.36 14.00
N PRO A 351 -24.84 0.75 14.13
CA PRO A 351 -24.02 0.43 12.97
C PRO A 351 -24.71 -0.59 12.06
N ALA A 352 -24.76 -0.28 10.76
CA ALA A 352 -25.26 -1.16 9.70
C ALA A 352 -24.38 -1.00 8.45
N SER A 353 -24.33 -2.02 7.59
CA SER A 353 -23.74 -1.91 6.25
C SER A 353 -24.62 -1.03 5.37
N VAL A 354 -24.12 0.13 4.95
CA VAL A 354 -24.90 1.09 4.16
C VAL A 354 -25.00 0.63 2.71
N VAL A 355 -26.06 -0.10 2.40
CA VAL A 355 -26.50 -0.38 1.02
C VAL A 355 -27.98 0.02 0.93
N ARG A 356 -28.26 1.06 0.13
CA ARG A 356 -29.60 1.63 -0.21
C ARG A 356 -30.57 1.87 0.97
N LEU A 357 -30.81 3.16 1.27
CA LEU A 357 -31.54 3.63 2.46
C LEU A 357 -33.09 3.64 2.36
N THR A 358 -33.70 2.96 1.39
CA THR A 358 -35.16 3.02 1.15
C THR A 358 -35.97 2.32 2.25
N GLY A 359 -37.05 2.96 2.73
CA GLY A 359 -37.93 2.43 3.78
C GLY A 359 -37.38 2.48 5.22
N CYS A 360 -36.12 2.87 5.41
CA CYS A 360 -35.49 2.96 6.74
C CYS A 360 -36.26 3.90 7.71
N GLY A 361 -36.73 5.06 7.23
CA GLY A 361 -37.59 5.97 8.01
C GLY A 361 -38.96 5.37 8.33
N ASP A 362 -39.58 4.71 7.37
CA ASP A 362 -40.88 4.05 7.56
C ASP A 362 -40.78 2.93 8.63
N CYS A 363 -39.66 2.19 8.64
CA CYS A 363 -39.39 1.18 9.66
C CYS A 363 -39.08 1.78 11.04
N LEU A 364 -38.39 2.94 11.11
CA LEU A 364 -38.22 3.71 12.36
C LEU A 364 -39.59 4.05 12.97
N VAL A 365 -40.47 4.65 12.18
CA VAL A 365 -41.80 5.08 12.59
C VAL A 365 -42.69 3.89 12.96
N GLY A 366 -42.72 2.84 12.14
CA GLY A 366 -43.48 1.62 12.42
C GLY A 366 -43.04 0.92 13.70
N GLY A 367 -41.73 0.85 13.96
CA GLY A 367 -41.19 0.34 15.21
C GLY A 367 -41.63 1.18 16.41
N MET A 368 -41.56 2.51 16.31
CA MET A 368 -42.03 3.41 17.36
C MET A 368 -43.54 3.25 17.62
N LEU A 369 -44.38 3.30 16.60
CA LEU A 369 -45.84 3.20 16.75
C LEU A 369 -46.26 1.83 17.31
N ALA A 370 -45.69 0.72 16.86
CA ALA A 370 -45.97 -0.61 17.42
C ALA A 370 -45.65 -0.67 18.92
N SER A 371 -44.49 -0.13 19.33
CA SER A 371 -44.11 -0.09 20.74
C SER A 371 -44.97 0.84 21.61
N ILE A 372 -45.46 1.95 21.08
CA ILE A 372 -46.45 2.82 21.76
C ILE A 372 -47.76 2.05 22.00
N CYS A 373 -48.22 1.27 21.01
CA CYS A 373 -49.41 0.41 21.15
C CYS A 373 -49.21 -0.70 22.18
N ALA A 374 -47.98 -1.22 22.31
CA ALA A 374 -47.58 -2.14 23.37
C ALA A 374 -47.39 -1.47 24.76
N GLY A 375 -47.78 -0.21 24.93
CA GLY A 375 -47.75 0.52 26.19
C GLY A 375 -46.38 1.05 26.61
N LEU A 376 -45.40 1.08 25.70
CA LEU A 376 -44.05 1.58 25.98
C LEU A 376 -43.96 3.10 25.80
N ASN A 377 -43.16 3.77 26.61
CA ASN A 377 -43.00 5.23 26.53
C ASN A 377 -42.14 5.66 25.33
N ILE A 378 -42.16 6.95 25.00
CA ILE A 378 -41.54 7.48 23.77
C ILE A 378 -40.04 7.16 23.62
N TYR A 379 -39.28 7.12 24.71
CA TYR A 379 -37.85 6.79 24.70
C TYR A 379 -37.61 5.29 24.48
N GLN A 380 -38.47 4.44 25.07
CA GLN A 380 -38.48 3.00 24.81
C GLN A 380 -38.82 2.72 23.35
N SER A 381 -39.77 3.48 22.84
CA SER A 381 -40.26 3.37 21.47
C SER A 381 -39.19 3.77 20.46
N THR A 382 -38.50 4.88 20.70
CA THR A 382 -37.39 5.38 19.86
C THR A 382 -36.30 4.30 19.69
N ALA A 383 -35.94 3.62 20.77
CA ALA A 383 -34.91 2.57 20.72
C ALA A 383 -35.36 1.33 19.92
N ILE A 384 -36.65 0.96 19.97
CA ILE A 384 -37.22 -0.12 19.14
C ILE A 384 -37.30 0.30 17.68
N GLY A 385 -37.70 1.54 17.40
CA GLY A 385 -37.71 2.10 16.06
C GLY A 385 -36.32 2.10 15.40
N ILE A 386 -35.27 2.52 16.12
CA ILE A 386 -33.90 2.50 15.60
C ILE A 386 -33.44 1.06 15.27
N ALA A 387 -33.89 0.04 16.03
CA ALA A 387 -33.61 -1.35 15.72
C ALA A 387 -34.39 -1.87 14.48
N ALA A 388 -35.65 -1.47 14.32
CA ALA A 388 -36.44 -1.79 13.11
C ALA A 388 -35.86 -1.11 11.86
N ALA A 389 -35.42 0.13 11.98
CA ALA A 389 -34.72 0.88 10.93
C ALA A 389 -33.38 0.22 10.52
N LYS A 390 -32.59 -0.24 11.51
CA LYS A 390 -31.37 -1.02 11.28
C LYS A 390 -31.66 -2.28 10.47
N ALA A 391 -32.69 -3.05 10.85
CA ALA A 391 -33.08 -4.28 10.17
C ALA A 391 -33.51 -4.05 8.71
N ALA A 392 -34.15 -2.92 8.40
CA ALA A 392 -34.47 -2.53 7.01
C ALA A 392 -33.19 -2.29 6.19
N VAL A 393 -32.22 -1.54 6.72
CA VAL A 393 -30.92 -1.28 6.07
C VAL A 393 -30.10 -2.56 5.88
N GLU A 394 -30.10 -3.48 6.84
CA GLU A 394 -29.35 -4.74 6.75
C GLU A 394 -30.00 -5.81 5.87
N THR A 395 -31.27 -5.63 5.47
CA THR A 395 -31.98 -6.55 4.56
C THR A 395 -32.28 -5.96 3.19
N GLU A 396 -31.81 -4.74 2.89
CA GLU A 396 -32.02 -4.00 1.63
C GLU A 396 -33.50 -3.91 1.17
N ASN A 397 -34.45 -3.93 2.12
CA ASN A 397 -35.89 -4.01 1.86
C ASN A 397 -36.67 -2.88 2.55
N ASN A 398 -37.70 -2.35 1.88
CA ASN A 398 -38.58 -1.30 2.41
C ASN A 398 -39.18 -1.66 3.78
N VAL A 399 -39.52 -2.95 3.97
CA VAL A 399 -39.86 -3.56 5.26
C VAL A 399 -39.33 -5.00 5.24
N PRO A 400 -38.50 -5.45 6.21
CA PRO A 400 -38.00 -6.82 6.28
C PRO A 400 -39.12 -7.87 6.19
N HIS A 401 -38.90 -9.03 5.56
CA HIS A 401 -39.96 -10.05 5.41
C HIS A 401 -40.39 -10.66 6.74
N GLU A 402 -39.43 -10.97 7.61
CA GLU A 402 -39.65 -11.30 9.03
C GLU A 402 -38.83 -10.35 9.89
N PHE A 403 -39.37 -9.92 11.03
CA PHE A 403 -38.54 -9.39 12.11
C PHE A 403 -38.11 -10.55 13.00
N HIS A 404 -36.87 -11.01 12.86
CA HIS A 404 -36.31 -12.05 13.71
C HIS A 404 -36.19 -11.53 15.16
N SER A 405 -37.22 -11.84 15.96
CA SER A 405 -37.39 -11.33 17.34
C SER A 405 -36.23 -11.72 18.28
N ASN A 406 -35.54 -12.83 17.98
CA ASN A 406 -34.29 -13.20 18.64
C ASN A 406 -33.14 -12.26 18.27
N GLU A 407 -32.99 -11.83 17.02
CA GLU A 407 -31.88 -10.94 16.62
C GLU A 407 -32.01 -9.53 17.19
N ILE A 408 -33.23 -9.00 17.23
CA ILE A 408 -33.58 -7.71 17.87
C ILE A 408 -33.30 -7.74 19.39
N ALA A 409 -33.10 -8.93 19.98
CA ALA A 409 -32.66 -9.12 21.37
C ALA A 409 -31.17 -9.49 21.51
N VAL A 410 -30.61 -10.28 20.58
CA VAL A 410 -29.32 -10.97 20.72
C VAL A 410 -28.15 -10.20 20.09
N ASN A 411 -28.35 -9.58 18.92
CA ASN A 411 -27.25 -8.91 18.18
C ASN A 411 -26.74 -7.62 18.84
N LEU A 412 -27.38 -7.18 19.93
CA LEU A 412 -27.09 -5.94 20.65
C LEU A 412 -26.12 -6.12 21.85
N LEU A 413 -26.00 -7.34 22.39
CA LEU A 413 -25.03 -7.65 23.46
C LEU A 413 -23.57 -7.65 22.99
N PRO A 414 -23.21 -8.20 21.82
CA PRO A 414 -21.84 -8.09 21.29
C PRO A 414 -21.46 -6.65 20.94
N ALA A 415 -22.38 -5.93 20.28
CA ALA A 415 -22.13 -4.59 19.75
C ALA A 415 -21.69 -3.58 20.82
N LEU A 416 -22.19 -3.69 22.05
CA LEU A 416 -21.83 -2.78 23.14
C LEU A 416 -20.39 -2.90 23.62
N SER A 417 -19.94 -4.11 23.92
CA SER A 417 -18.56 -4.34 24.37
C SER A 417 -17.54 -4.16 23.23
N VAL A 418 -18.00 -4.22 21.98
CA VAL A 418 -17.17 -4.08 20.78
C VAL A 418 -17.11 -2.64 20.27
N TRP A 419 -18.22 -1.88 20.14
CA TRP A 419 -18.22 -0.58 19.46
C TRP A 419 -17.47 0.52 20.23
N GLN A 420 -17.63 0.55 21.57
CA GLN A 420 -16.86 1.45 22.44
C GLN A 420 -15.36 1.07 22.50
N TYR A 421 -15.00 -0.17 22.16
CA TYR A 421 -13.63 -0.66 21.97
C TYR A 421 -13.10 -0.45 20.54
N TYR A 422 -13.97 -0.40 19.53
CA TYR A 422 -13.61 -0.37 18.10
C TYR A 422 -12.85 0.90 17.73
N MET A 423 -13.27 2.03 18.31
CA MET A 423 -12.54 3.31 18.25
C MET A 423 -11.11 3.24 18.84
N GLN A 424 -10.74 2.15 19.52
CA GLN A 424 -9.40 1.91 20.07
C GLN A 424 -8.67 0.69 19.45
N MET A 425 -9.22 0.01 18.44
CA MET A 425 -8.60 -1.16 17.78
C MET A 425 -7.42 -0.83 16.84
N LYS A 426 -6.56 0.13 17.23
CA LYS A 426 -5.24 0.34 16.62
C LYS A 426 -4.13 -0.50 17.28
N HIS A 427 -4.36 -1.09 18.46
CA HIS A 427 -3.35 -1.86 19.21
C HIS A 427 -3.79 -3.30 19.53
N LEU A 428 -2.93 -4.25 19.18
CA LEU A 428 -3.08 -5.70 19.43
C LEU A 428 -3.63 -6.08 20.80
N LYS A 429 -3.11 -5.44 21.87
CA LYS A 429 -3.43 -5.79 23.27
C LYS A 429 -4.92 -5.69 23.60
N HIS A 430 -5.65 -4.77 22.97
CA HIS A 430 -7.09 -4.60 23.18
C HIS A 430 -7.91 -5.66 22.44
N GLY A 431 -7.60 -5.94 21.17
CA GLY A 431 -8.28 -6.99 20.40
C GLY A 431 -8.04 -8.40 20.95
N LEU A 432 -6.83 -8.69 21.43
CA LEU A 432 -6.53 -9.92 22.19
C LEU A 432 -7.44 -10.07 23.42
N LEU A 433 -7.63 -8.98 24.17
CA LEU A 433 -8.49 -8.98 25.36
C LEU A 433 -9.95 -9.25 24.97
N CYS A 434 -10.47 -8.58 23.93
CA CYS A 434 -11.81 -8.82 23.40
C CYS A 434 -12.03 -10.27 22.96
N HIS A 435 -11.09 -10.85 22.21
CA HIS A 435 -11.23 -12.21 21.70
C HIS A 435 -11.24 -13.26 22.83
N VAL A 436 -10.32 -13.12 23.80
CA VAL A 436 -10.31 -13.98 25.01
C VAL A 436 -11.56 -13.80 25.85
N GLN A 437 -12.13 -12.59 25.93
CA GLN A 437 -13.38 -12.32 26.64
C GLN A 437 -14.59 -12.99 25.96
N ALA A 438 -14.66 -12.94 24.62
CA ALA A 438 -15.72 -13.60 23.83
C ALA A 438 -15.71 -15.12 24.02
N ILE A 439 -14.54 -15.77 23.88
CA ILE A 439 -14.35 -17.21 24.10
C ILE A 439 -14.77 -17.60 25.52
N LYS A 440 -14.31 -16.86 26.55
CA LYS A 440 -14.69 -17.12 27.96
C LYS A 440 -16.17 -16.92 28.26
N SER A 441 -16.87 -16.14 27.43
CA SER A 441 -18.30 -15.86 27.58
C SER A 441 -19.18 -16.76 26.69
N GLY A 442 -18.57 -17.68 25.93
CA GLY A 442 -19.29 -18.61 25.04
C GLY A 442 -19.86 -17.97 23.77
N PHE A 443 -19.39 -16.77 23.39
CA PHE A 443 -19.83 -16.12 22.15
C PHE A 443 -19.02 -16.62 20.95
N THR A 444 -19.71 -17.24 19.99
CA THR A 444 -19.17 -17.51 18.65
C THR A 444 -19.02 -16.19 17.87
N PRO A 445 -17.82 -15.84 17.36
CA PRO A 445 -17.64 -14.70 16.47
C PRO A 445 -18.48 -14.84 15.18
N THR A 446 -18.94 -13.71 14.63
CA THR A 446 -19.64 -13.69 13.33
C THR A 446 -18.61 -13.69 12.21
N ILE A 447 -19.01 -14.04 10.99
CA ILE A 447 -18.11 -14.06 9.82
C ILE A 447 -17.37 -12.71 9.67
N PHE A 448 -18.07 -11.58 9.90
CA PHE A 448 -17.45 -10.25 9.88
C PHE A 448 -16.42 -10.05 11.00
N THR A 449 -16.71 -10.41 12.25
CA THR A 449 -15.75 -10.22 13.34
C THR A 449 -14.57 -11.20 13.26
N SER A 450 -14.77 -12.42 12.75
CA SER A 450 -13.68 -13.34 12.41
C SER A 450 -12.75 -12.78 11.35
N ASN A 451 -13.29 -12.23 10.25
CA ASN A 451 -12.48 -11.62 9.18
C ASN A 451 -11.66 -10.41 9.70
N GLN A 452 -12.23 -9.62 10.61
CA GLN A 452 -11.52 -8.50 11.26
C GLN A 452 -10.46 -8.98 12.27
N LEU A 453 -10.72 -10.07 13.01
CA LEU A 453 -9.73 -10.69 13.88
C LEU A 453 -8.56 -11.28 13.08
N ILE A 454 -8.82 -11.99 11.97
CA ILE A 454 -7.80 -12.47 11.03
C ILE A 454 -6.90 -11.32 10.57
N SER A 455 -7.50 -10.21 10.11
CA SER A 455 -6.78 -9.01 9.69
C SER A 455 -5.95 -8.38 10.84
N LEU A 456 -6.51 -8.30 12.05
CA LEU A 456 -5.82 -7.76 13.22
C LEU A 456 -4.61 -8.62 13.64
N TYR A 457 -4.79 -9.94 13.70
CA TYR A 457 -3.72 -10.89 14.04
C TYR A 457 -2.62 -10.86 12.98
N ALA A 458 -2.98 -10.90 11.70
CA ALA A 458 -2.06 -10.79 10.56
C ALA A 458 -1.25 -9.49 10.58
N LYS A 459 -1.90 -8.34 10.86
CA LYS A 459 -1.25 -7.03 10.94
C LYS A 459 -0.15 -6.95 12.01
N HIS A 460 -0.18 -7.84 13.01
CA HIS A 460 0.82 -7.93 14.07
C HIS A 460 1.63 -9.25 14.05
N GLY A 461 1.62 -9.99 12.93
CA GLY A 461 2.45 -11.19 12.73
C GLY A 461 1.96 -12.47 13.43
N LEU A 462 0.83 -12.46 14.13
CA LEU A 462 0.30 -13.63 14.86
C LEU A 462 -0.50 -14.58 13.95
N LEU A 463 0.16 -15.07 12.90
CA LEU A 463 -0.46 -15.85 11.82
C LEU A 463 -1.06 -17.18 12.31
N GLY A 464 -0.41 -17.84 13.26
CA GLY A 464 -0.91 -19.07 13.86
C GLY A 464 -2.24 -18.89 14.62
N ASP A 465 -2.53 -17.69 15.12
CA ASP A 465 -3.82 -17.38 15.75
C ASP A 465 -4.85 -16.88 14.73
N ALA A 466 -4.42 -16.17 13.68
CA ALA A 466 -5.26 -15.86 12.53
C ALA A 466 -5.79 -17.14 11.84
N HIS A 467 -4.94 -18.16 11.68
CA HIS A 467 -5.33 -19.45 11.09
C HIS A 467 -6.33 -20.20 11.97
N LYS A 468 -6.12 -20.26 13.29
CA LYS A 468 -7.11 -20.85 14.23
C LYS A 468 -8.47 -20.16 14.14
N VAL A 469 -8.50 -18.82 14.11
CA VAL A 469 -9.76 -18.07 13.93
C VAL A 469 -10.44 -18.45 12.62
N PHE A 470 -9.67 -18.65 11.54
CA PHE A 470 -10.17 -19.12 10.24
C PHE A 470 -10.65 -20.59 10.26
N ASP A 471 -9.96 -21.48 10.98
CA ASP A 471 -10.31 -22.90 11.16
C ASP A 471 -11.57 -23.08 12.04
N GLU A 472 -11.75 -22.23 13.04
CA GLU A 472 -12.90 -22.19 13.94
C GLU A 472 -14.16 -21.54 13.32
N MET A 473 -14.07 -20.96 12.11
CA MET A 473 -15.24 -20.41 11.41
C MET A 473 -16.21 -21.53 10.97
N PRO A 474 -17.49 -21.50 11.37
CA PRO A 474 -18.48 -22.49 10.94
C PRO A 474 -18.84 -22.33 9.46
N GLU A 475 -18.87 -21.09 8.96
CA GLU A 475 -19.06 -20.74 7.55
C GLU A 475 -17.98 -19.73 7.12
N ARG A 476 -17.54 -19.82 5.87
CA ARG A 476 -16.46 -19.00 5.29
C ARG A 476 -16.93 -18.41 3.97
N ASN A 477 -16.85 -17.09 3.83
CA ASN A 477 -17.15 -16.41 2.57
C ASN A 477 -15.86 -15.96 1.85
N VAL A 478 -15.99 -15.41 0.64
CA VAL A 478 -14.85 -14.99 -0.19
C VAL A 478 -13.94 -13.98 0.55
N PHE A 479 -14.53 -13.10 1.37
CA PHE A 479 -13.75 -12.17 2.21
C PHE A 479 -12.93 -12.89 3.30
N SER A 480 -13.41 -14.01 3.85
CA SER A 480 -12.66 -14.84 4.79
C SER A 480 -11.42 -15.45 4.13
N TRP A 481 -11.59 -16.01 2.93
CA TRP A 481 -10.49 -16.58 2.13
C TRP A 481 -9.48 -15.49 1.73
N ASN A 482 -9.95 -14.37 1.19
CA ASN A 482 -9.08 -13.26 0.77
C ASN A 482 -8.32 -12.66 1.98
N ALA A 483 -8.94 -12.56 3.16
CA ALA A 483 -8.28 -12.08 4.37
C ALA A 483 -7.16 -13.01 4.88
N ILE A 484 -7.38 -14.33 4.90
CA ILE A 484 -6.35 -15.28 5.36
C ILE A 484 -5.23 -15.47 4.31
N ILE A 485 -5.56 -15.44 3.01
CA ILE A 485 -4.56 -15.49 1.93
C ILE A 485 -3.66 -14.24 1.99
N ALA A 486 -4.25 -13.04 2.09
CA ALA A 486 -3.50 -11.78 2.23
C ALA A 486 -2.64 -11.74 3.52
N ALA A 487 -3.08 -12.39 4.60
CA ALA A 487 -2.28 -12.54 5.82
C ALA A 487 -0.98 -13.33 5.58
N TYR A 488 -1.07 -14.51 4.97
CA TYR A 488 0.10 -15.35 4.69
C TYR A 488 1.03 -14.77 3.61
N ILE A 489 0.48 -14.03 2.65
CA ILE A 489 1.24 -13.26 1.68
C ILE A 489 2.05 -12.15 2.37
N LYS A 490 1.40 -11.36 3.23
CA LYS A 490 2.06 -10.28 3.98
C LYS A 490 3.17 -10.80 4.91
N SER A 491 3.11 -12.07 5.32
CA SER A 491 4.17 -12.73 6.10
C SER A 491 5.18 -13.51 5.25
N GLN A 492 5.24 -13.29 3.94
CA GLN A 492 6.15 -13.97 3.00
C GLN A 492 6.03 -15.52 2.96
N ASN A 493 4.97 -16.10 3.53
CA ASN A 493 4.74 -17.55 3.53
C ASN A 493 3.82 -17.94 2.36
N LEU A 494 4.33 -17.70 1.16
CA LEU A 494 3.59 -17.86 -0.11
C LEU A 494 3.18 -19.31 -0.39
N ARG A 495 3.92 -20.30 0.13
CA ARG A 495 3.51 -21.71 0.07
C ARG A 495 2.18 -21.94 0.77
N LYS A 496 2.03 -21.48 2.03
CA LYS A 496 0.77 -21.66 2.77
C LYS A 496 -0.35 -20.79 2.21
N ALA A 497 -0.04 -19.62 1.66
CA ALA A 497 -1.00 -18.83 0.89
C ALA A 497 -1.53 -19.58 -0.35
N ARG A 498 -0.66 -20.29 -1.10
CA ARG A 498 -1.09 -21.11 -2.26
C ARG A 498 -1.93 -22.31 -1.83
N GLU A 499 -1.59 -23.00 -0.74
CA GLU A 499 -2.42 -24.09 -0.18
C GLU A 499 -3.85 -23.61 0.19
N LEU A 500 -3.97 -22.40 0.74
CA LEU A 500 -5.26 -21.77 1.06
C LEU A 500 -6.00 -21.31 -0.20
N PHE A 501 -5.30 -20.75 -1.18
CA PHE A 501 -5.84 -20.39 -2.48
C PHE A 501 -6.41 -21.63 -3.22
N ASP A 502 -5.66 -22.73 -3.23
CA ASP A 502 -6.05 -23.95 -3.94
C ASP A 502 -7.28 -24.63 -3.33
N SER A 503 -7.44 -24.55 -2.01
CA SER A 503 -8.57 -25.13 -1.27
C SER A 503 -9.84 -24.26 -1.23
N ALA A 504 -9.76 -22.99 -1.63
CA ALA A 504 -10.91 -22.10 -1.73
C ALA A 504 -11.92 -22.59 -2.79
N HIS A 505 -13.16 -22.86 -2.37
CA HIS A 505 -14.22 -23.44 -3.21
C HIS A 505 -14.75 -22.49 -4.30
N TYR A 506 -14.55 -21.19 -4.13
CA TYR A 506 -14.82 -20.16 -5.12
C TYR A 506 -13.70 -19.12 -5.01
N ARG A 507 -13.11 -18.74 -6.15
CA ARG A 507 -12.00 -17.80 -6.25
C ARG A 507 -12.46 -16.65 -7.12
N ASP A 508 -12.55 -15.45 -6.54
CA ASP A 508 -12.96 -14.26 -7.29
C ASP A 508 -11.75 -13.52 -7.86
N LEU A 509 -12.02 -12.44 -8.61
CA LEU A 509 -10.97 -11.59 -9.18
C LEU A 509 -10.03 -11.03 -8.11
N VAL A 510 -10.55 -10.76 -6.91
CA VAL A 510 -9.76 -10.29 -5.75
C VAL A 510 -8.91 -11.43 -5.16
N THR A 511 -9.39 -12.68 -5.14
CA THR A 511 -8.60 -13.87 -4.74
C THR A 511 -7.39 -14.05 -5.66
N TYR A 512 -7.60 -13.98 -6.98
CA TYR A 512 -6.51 -14.06 -7.97
C TYR A 512 -5.55 -12.87 -7.87
N ASN A 513 -6.05 -11.63 -7.89
CA ASN A 513 -5.21 -10.42 -7.81
C ASN A 513 -4.42 -10.37 -6.47
N SER A 514 -4.98 -10.83 -5.35
CA SER A 514 -4.26 -10.94 -4.08
C SER A 514 -3.07 -11.89 -4.20
N MET A 515 -3.29 -13.10 -4.72
CA MET A 515 -2.26 -14.14 -4.82
C MET A 515 -1.19 -13.80 -5.86
N LEU A 516 -1.58 -13.20 -7.00
CA LEU A 516 -0.66 -12.65 -8.00
C LEU A 516 0.21 -11.55 -7.40
N SER A 517 -0.38 -10.56 -6.73
CA SER A 517 0.37 -9.48 -6.07
C SER A 517 1.39 -10.03 -5.07
N GLY A 518 1.05 -11.09 -4.32
CA GLY A 518 1.97 -11.78 -3.42
C GLY A 518 3.16 -12.45 -4.11
N TYR A 519 2.94 -13.14 -5.23
CA TYR A 519 4.04 -13.72 -6.02
C TYR A 519 4.90 -12.63 -6.70
N VAL A 520 4.31 -11.57 -7.25
CA VAL A 520 5.06 -10.48 -7.91
C VAL A 520 5.95 -9.73 -6.91
N SER A 521 5.44 -9.49 -5.69
CA SER A 521 6.14 -8.76 -4.62
C SER A 521 7.32 -9.51 -3.99
N SER A 522 7.62 -10.74 -4.42
CA SER A 522 8.53 -11.65 -3.70
C SER A 522 9.44 -12.40 -4.67
N ASP A 523 10.73 -12.53 -4.35
CA ASP A 523 11.74 -13.03 -5.29
C ASP A 523 11.72 -14.55 -5.42
N GLY A 524 11.86 -15.07 -6.65
CA GLY A 524 11.86 -16.51 -6.96
C GLY A 524 10.45 -17.10 -7.17
N TYR A 525 9.43 -16.25 -7.28
CA TYR A 525 8.03 -16.65 -7.52
C TYR A 525 7.47 -16.16 -8.87
N GLU A 526 8.32 -15.64 -9.75
CA GLU A 526 7.92 -15.00 -11.01
C GLU A 526 7.30 -15.98 -12.01
N ALA A 527 7.79 -17.22 -12.06
CA ALA A 527 7.20 -18.28 -12.89
C ALA A 527 5.82 -18.72 -12.36
N GLN A 528 5.65 -18.72 -11.04
CA GLN A 528 4.41 -19.03 -10.34
C GLN A 528 3.37 -17.91 -10.55
N ALA A 529 3.81 -16.65 -10.61
CA ALA A 529 2.97 -15.52 -11.00
C ALA A 529 2.47 -15.63 -12.45
N LEU A 530 3.38 -15.91 -13.40
CA LEU A 530 3.01 -16.12 -14.81
C LEU A 530 2.05 -17.31 -14.97
N GLY A 531 2.32 -18.44 -14.31
CA GLY A 531 1.46 -19.61 -14.33
C GLY A 531 0.06 -19.35 -13.76
N LEU A 532 -0.02 -18.62 -12.64
CA LEU A 532 -1.29 -18.22 -12.02
C LEU A 532 -2.07 -17.21 -12.89
N PHE A 533 -1.40 -16.35 -13.65
CA PHE A 533 -2.09 -15.45 -14.59
C PHE A 533 -2.67 -16.19 -15.79
N VAL A 534 -2.01 -17.26 -16.26
CA VAL A 534 -2.57 -18.17 -17.28
C VAL A 534 -3.71 -19.02 -16.72
N GLU A 535 -3.61 -19.50 -15.47
CA GLU A 535 -4.72 -20.15 -14.73
C GLU A 535 -5.94 -19.21 -14.68
N MET A 536 -5.73 -17.94 -14.29
CA MET A 536 -6.75 -16.89 -14.25
C MET A 536 -7.40 -16.61 -15.60
N GLN A 537 -6.62 -16.49 -16.69
CA GLN A 537 -7.13 -16.27 -18.05
C GLN A 537 -7.90 -17.46 -18.64
N THR A 538 -7.69 -18.67 -18.11
CA THR A 538 -8.36 -19.90 -18.58
C THR A 538 -9.51 -20.35 -17.67
N ALA A 539 -9.65 -19.75 -16.49
CA ALA A 539 -10.67 -20.06 -15.48
C ALA A 539 -12.06 -19.43 -15.78
N SER A 540 -12.71 -19.91 -16.86
CA SER A 540 -14.10 -19.60 -17.27
C SER A 540 -14.37 -18.19 -17.82
N ASP A 541 -15.33 -18.08 -18.74
CA ASP A 541 -15.67 -16.86 -19.51
C ASP A 541 -16.18 -15.67 -18.68
N MET A 542 -16.26 -15.79 -17.35
CA MET A 542 -16.76 -14.73 -16.45
C MET A 542 -15.65 -13.91 -15.79
N ILE A 543 -14.41 -14.41 -15.69
CA ILE A 543 -13.30 -13.68 -15.05
C ILE A 543 -12.65 -12.74 -16.08
N ARG A 544 -13.24 -11.56 -16.25
CA ARG A 544 -12.62 -10.48 -17.04
C ARG A 544 -11.48 -9.83 -16.27
N LEU A 545 -10.35 -9.63 -16.93
CA LEU A 545 -9.21 -8.86 -16.40
C LEU A 545 -9.64 -7.42 -16.10
N ASP A 546 -9.27 -6.92 -14.93
CA ASP A 546 -9.44 -5.51 -14.56
C ASP A 546 -8.11 -4.73 -14.62
N GLU A 547 -8.20 -3.43 -14.37
CA GLU A 547 -7.06 -2.51 -14.28
C GLU A 547 -6.03 -2.97 -13.24
N PHE A 548 -6.49 -3.55 -12.11
CA PHE A 548 -5.61 -4.10 -11.07
C PHE A 548 -4.87 -5.36 -11.54
N SER A 549 -5.52 -6.28 -12.26
CA SER A 549 -4.85 -7.43 -12.88
C SER A 549 -3.74 -6.97 -13.84
N LEU A 550 -4.02 -5.98 -14.68
CA LEU A 550 -3.09 -5.50 -15.69
C LEU A 550 -1.90 -4.75 -15.05
N THR A 551 -2.14 -3.91 -14.04
CA THR A 551 -1.06 -3.20 -13.31
C THR A 551 -0.19 -4.14 -12.47
N ILE A 552 -0.75 -5.20 -11.87
CA ILE A 552 0.05 -6.26 -11.23
C ILE A 552 0.98 -6.95 -12.24
N MET A 553 0.49 -7.24 -13.45
CA MET A 553 1.32 -7.86 -14.49
C MET A 553 2.32 -6.87 -15.12
N LEU A 554 2.01 -5.58 -15.20
CA LEU A 554 3.00 -4.55 -15.54
C LEU A 554 4.14 -4.54 -14.52
N ASN A 555 3.82 -4.55 -13.22
CA ASN A 555 4.83 -4.64 -12.15
C ASN A 555 5.68 -5.90 -12.25
N LEU A 556 5.12 -7.04 -12.69
CA LEU A 556 5.90 -8.25 -12.98
C LEU A 556 6.83 -8.07 -14.20
N THR A 557 6.35 -7.45 -15.29
CA THR A 557 7.22 -7.14 -16.45
C THR A 557 8.31 -6.12 -16.12
N ALA A 558 8.02 -5.18 -15.22
CA ALA A 558 8.98 -4.22 -14.68
C ALA A 558 10.04 -4.91 -13.81
N LYS A 559 9.66 -5.92 -13.02
CA LYS A 559 10.57 -6.74 -12.21
C LYS A 559 11.47 -7.66 -13.07
N LEU A 560 10.89 -8.30 -14.08
CA LEU A 560 11.60 -9.19 -15.00
C LEU A 560 12.38 -8.44 -16.11
N CYS A 561 12.14 -7.14 -16.28
CA CYS A 561 12.65 -6.30 -17.36
C CYS A 561 12.34 -6.87 -18.78
N VAL A 562 11.18 -7.51 -18.95
CA VAL A 562 10.73 -8.15 -20.21
C VAL A 562 9.83 -7.21 -21.01
N LEU A 563 10.48 -6.31 -21.76
CA LEU A 563 9.84 -5.28 -22.58
C LEU A 563 8.80 -5.83 -23.57
N SER A 564 9.04 -7.00 -24.16
CA SER A 564 8.17 -7.60 -25.18
C SER A 564 6.79 -7.98 -24.63
N TYR A 565 6.70 -8.38 -23.36
CA TYR A 565 5.43 -8.67 -22.70
C TYR A 565 4.79 -7.40 -22.13
N GLY A 566 5.58 -6.47 -21.59
CA GLY A 566 5.11 -5.14 -21.16
C GLY A 566 4.44 -4.35 -22.29
N LYS A 567 5.04 -4.37 -23.50
CA LYS A 567 4.43 -3.77 -24.72
C LYS A 567 3.12 -4.45 -25.13
N GLN A 568 2.95 -5.75 -24.91
CA GLN A 568 1.69 -6.45 -25.19
C GLN A 568 0.59 -6.03 -24.19
N LEU A 569 0.91 -5.96 -22.90
CA LEU A 569 -0.01 -5.48 -21.86
C LEU A 569 -0.44 -4.03 -22.13
N HIS A 570 0.49 -3.13 -22.43
CA HIS A 570 0.18 -1.74 -22.79
C HIS A 570 -0.70 -1.67 -24.05
N THR A 571 -0.41 -2.47 -25.09
CA THR A 571 -1.24 -2.56 -26.30
C THR A 571 -2.65 -3.09 -26.03
N PHE A 572 -2.84 -3.91 -24.99
CA PHE A 572 -4.16 -4.33 -24.53
C PHE A 572 -4.87 -3.20 -23.78
N MET A 573 -4.17 -2.50 -22.88
CA MET A 573 -4.72 -1.37 -22.11
C MET A 573 -5.23 -0.25 -23.03
N LEU A 574 -4.45 0.11 -24.06
CA LEU A 574 -4.84 1.03 -25.15
C LEU A 574 -6.14 0.61 -25.86
N LYS A 575 -6.33 -0.69 -26.12
CA LYS A 575 -7.56 -1.21 -26.75
C LYS A 575 -8.77 -1.18 -25.80
N THR A 576 -8.53 -1.14 -24.50
CA THR A 576 -9.56 -1.00 -23.47
C THR A 576 -9.78 0.44 -22.98
N ALA A 577 -8.98 1.41 -23.46
CA ALA A 577 -8.93 2.79 -22.96
C ALA A 577 -8.63 2.92 -21.45
N ASN A 578 -7.78 2.02 -20.94
CA ASN A 578 -7.36 1.95 -19.53
C ASN A 578 -5.90 2.42 -19.30
N ASP A 579 -5.20 2.81 -20.36
CA ASP A 579 -3.77 3.16 -20.36
C ASP A 579 -3.46 4.51 -19.69
N LEU A 580 -4.38 5.48 -19.76
CA LEU A 580 -4.26 6.81 -19.14
C LEU A 580 -4.99 6.94 -17.80
N SER A 581 -5.25 5.83 -17.10
CA SER A 581 -5.74 5.90 -15.71
C SER A 581 -4.61 6.30 -14.74
N VAL A 582 -4.97 6.86 -13.59
CA VAL A 582 -4.04 7.25 -12.51
C VAL A 582 -3.15 6.10 -12.04
N PHE A 583 -3.68 4.87 -12.00
CA PHE A 583 -2.92 3.68 -11.59
C PHE A 583 -2.18 3.00 -12.74
N ALA A 584 -2.68 3.14 -13.98
CA ALA A 584 -2.03 2.63 -15.18
C ALA A 584 -0.79 3.43 -15.57
N ALA A 585 -0.89 4.76 -15.64
CA ALA A 585 0.19 5.62 -16.12
C ALA A 585 1.47 5.46 -15.28
N SER A 586 1.34 5.56 -13.96
CA SER A 586 2.44 5.33 -13.00
C SER A 586 3.07 3.93 -13.13
N SER A 587 2.25 2.88 -13.31
CA SER A 587 2.72 1.50 -13.53
C SER A 587 3.42 1.31 -14.89
N LEU A 588 2.94 1.96 -15.94
CA LEU A 588 3.53 1.95 -17.28
C LEU A 588 4.87 2.69 -17.33
N ILE A 589 4.98 3.84 -16.65
CA ILE A 589 6.21 4.63 -16.51
C ILE A 589 7.31 3.80 -15.83
N ASP A 590 7.02 3.15 -14.69
CA ASP A 590 8.01 2.31 -14.01
C ASP A 590 8.36 1.06 -14.82
N MET A 591 7.39 0.44 -15.51
CA MET A 591 7.64 -0.69 -16.42
C MET A 591 8.59 -0.32 -17.55
N TYR A 592 8.31 0.74 -18.30
CA TYR A 592 9.19 1.18 -19.39
C TYR A 592 10.57 1.60 -18.88
N SER A 593 10.63 2.30 -17.74
CA SER A 593 11.88 2.72 -17.12
C SER A 593 12.75 1.55 -16.65
N LYS A 594 12.19 0.54 -15.94
CA LYS A 594 12.97 -0.68 -15.56
C LYS A 594 13.37 -1.51 -16.77
N CYS A 595 12.59 -1.47 -17.85
CA CYS A 595 12.97 -2.07 -19.14
C CYS A 595 13.97 -1.24 -19.96
N GLY A 596 14.54 -0.14 -19.41
CA GLY A 596 15.52 0.73 -20.08
C GLY A 596 14.95 1.64 -21.17
N CYS A 597 13.63 1.64 -21.37
CA CYS A 597 12.94 2.37 -22.44
C CYS A 597 12.49 3.77 -21.99
N PHE A 598 13.42 4.59 -21.48
CA PHE A 598 13.11 5.91 -20.90
C PHE A 598 12.28 6.80 -21.86
N LYS A 599 12.62 6.84 -23.15
CA LYS A 599 11.87 7.59 -24.18
C LYS A 599 10.40 7.16 -24.35
N GLU A 600 10.05 5.92 -24.01
CA GLU A 600 8.64 5.46 -23.99
C GLU A 600 7.94 5.84 -22.67
N ALA A 601 8.67 5.87 -21.55
CA ALA A 601 8.15 6.39 -20.27
C ALA A 601 7.80 7.89 -20.37
N CYS A 602 8.63 8.70 -21.03
CA CYS A 602 8.31 10.10 -21.35
C CYS A 602 6.99 10.21 -22.12
N ARG A 603 6.79 9.42 -23.18
CA ARG A 603 5.55 9.47 -24.00
C ARG A 603 4.29 9.10 -23.21
N VAL A 604 4.38 8.16 -22.27
CA VAL A 604 3.27 7.84 -21.37
C VAL A 604 2.97 9.03 -20.45
N TYR A 605 4.01 9.64 -19.88
CA TYR A 605 3.89 10.81 -19.01
C TYR A 605 3.31 12.05 -19.72
N ASP A 606 3.82 12.36 -20.91
CA ASP A 606 3.32 13.45 -21.77
C ASP A 606 1.86 13.22 -22.21
N GLY A 607 1.44 11.95 -22.30
CA GLY A 607 0.07 11.55 -22.63
C GLY A 607 -0.96 11.82 -21.52
N CYS A 608 -0.54 12.07 -20.28
CA CYS A 608 -1.43 12.28 -19.13
C CYS A 608 -2.20 13.62 -19.14
N GLY A 609 -1.82 14.58 -20.00
CA GLY A 609 -2.49 15.88 -20.13
C GLY A 609 -2.16 16.88 -19.01
N GLU A 610 -2.96 17.96 -18.91
CA GLU A 610 -2.64 19.14 -18.07
C GLU A 610 -2.72 18.90 -16.55
N VAL A 611 -3.36 17.82 -16.08
CA VAL A 611 -3.56 17.53 -14.65
C VAL A 611 -2.91 16.18 -14.30
N ILE A 612 -1.58 16.17 -14.31
CA ILE A 612 -0.77 15.01 -13.91
C ILE A 612 -0.89 14.80 -12.40
N ASP A 613 -1.16 13.56 -11.99
CA ASP A 613 -1.24 13.20 -10.57
C ASP A 613 0.15 13.03 -9.92
N LEU A 614 0.21 13.14 -8.59
CA LEU A 614 1.46 13.09 -7.84
C LEU A 614 2.15 11.72 -7.89
N VAL A 615 1.42 10.61 -8.06
CA VAL A 615 1.99 9.25 -8.16
C VAL A 615 2.65 9.07 -9.52
N SER A 616 2.00 9.49 -10.61
CA SER A 616 2.61 9.48 -11.95
C SER A 616 3.80 10.44 -12.06
N ARG A 617 3.76 11.62 -11.41
CA ARG A 617 4.94 12.48 -11.28
C ARG A 617 6.08 11.83 -10.50
N ASN A 618 5.79 11.24 -9.34
CA ASN A 618 6.81 10.57 -8.53
C ASN A 618 7.42 9.35 -9.26
N ALA A 619 6.61 8.63 -10.06
CA ALA A 619 7.08 7.55 -10.93
C ALA A 619 7.99 8.09 -12.06
N MET A 620 7.66 9.24 -12.66
CA MET A 620 8.50 9.85 -13.70
C MET A 620 9.81 10.42 -13.14
N VAL A 621 9.79 11.06 -11.97
CA VAL A 621 11.00 11.49 -11.25
C VAL A 621 11.89 10.28 -10.94
N ALA A 622 11.32 9.17 -10.47
CA ALA A 622 12.06 7.91 -10.28
C ALA A 622 12.62 7.34 -11.60
N ALA A 623 11.89 7.52 -12.71
CA ALA A 623 12.35 7.09 -14.03
C ALA A 623 13.53 7.93 -14.55
N CYS A 624 13.50 9.25 -14.38
CA CYS A 624 14.60 10.16 -14.71
C CYS A 624 15.85 9.80 -13.90
N CYS A 625 15.74 9.67 -12.58
CA CYS A 625 16.85 9.26 -11.71
C CYS A 625 17.42 7.88 -12.08
N ARG A 626 16.60 6.96 -12.58
CA ARG A 626 17.06 5.63 -13.06
C ARG A 626 17.75 5.68 -14.42
N ALA A 627 17.46 6.70 -15.24
CA ALA A 627 18.06 6.92 -16.55
C ALA A 627 19.35 7.76 -16.50
N GLY A 628 19.68 8.36 -15.35
CA GLY A 628 20.78 9.34 -15.20
C GLY A 628 20.38 10.79 -15.46
N GLU A 629 19.12 11.02 -15.86
CA GLU A 629 18.55 12.31 -16.28
C GLU A 629 18.20 13.20 -15.06
N ILE A 630 19.20 13.49 -14.22
CA ILE A 630 19.03 14.17 -12.93
C ILE A 630 18.48 15.60 -13.09
N ASP A 631 18.91 16.35 -14.11
CA ASP A 631 18.39 17.72 -14.34
C ASP A 631 16.89 17.73 -14.65
N LEU A 632 16.41 16.75 -15.41
CA LEU A 632 14.97 16.58 -15.67
C LEU A 632 14.21 16.10 -14.42
N ALA A 633 14.83 15.28 -13.58
CA ALA A 633 14.27 14.93 -12.27
C ALA A 633 14.13 16.17 -11.36
N VAL A 634 15.13 17.06 -11.35
CA VAL A 634 15.13 18.32 -10.59
C VAL A 634 14.08 19.30 -11.09
N ASP A 635 13.92 19.49 -12.40
CA ASP A 635 12.85 20.33 -12.97
C ASP A 635 11.45 19.79 -12.61
N LEU A 636 11.18 18.50 -12.88
CA LEU A 636 9.89 17.87 -12.56
C LEU A 636 9.55 17.95 -11.06
N PHE A 637 10.54 17.80 -10.18
CA PHE A 637 10.37 17.99 -8.74
C PHE A 637 10.14 19.46 -8.35
N SER A 638 10.79 20.41 -9.02
CA SER A 638 10.75 21.83 -8.65
C SER A 638 9.48 22.56 -9.09
N ARG A 639 8.87 22.14 -10.22
CA ARG A 639 7.70 22.81 -10.84
C ARG A 639 6.49 23.01 -9.91
N GLU A 640 6.26 22.09 -8.96
CA GLU A 640 5.15 22.17 -7.99
C GLU A 640 5.62 21.83 -6.57
N ARG A 641 6.65 22.53 -6.08
CA ARG A 641 7.28 22.32 -4.76
C ARG A 641 6.28 22.17 -3.61
N ASP A 642 5.27 23.05 -3.55
CA ASP A 642 4.21 23.06 -2.52
C ASP A 642 3.33 21.79 -2.47
N ARG A 643 3.41 20.92 -3.49
CA ARG A 643 2.67 19.65 -3.58
C ARG A 643 3.53 18.41 -3.35
N ASN A 644 4.85 18.56 -3.12
CA ASN A 644 5.76 17.43 -2.96
C ASN A 644 5.56 16.75 -1.60
N ASP A 645 5.17 15.47 -1.63
CA ASP A 645 4.96 14.67 -0.44
C ASP A 645 6.26 13.96 0.02
N VAL A 646 6.16 13.21 1.12
CA VAL A 646 7.29 12.43 1.66
C VAL A 646 7.84 11.42 0.63
N VAL A 647 7.00 10.89 -0.27
CA VAL A 647 7.47 10.03 -1.38
C VAL A 647 8.28 10.82 -2.40
N ALA A 648 7.81 11.99 -2.86
CA ALA A 648 8.54 12.86 -3.78
C ALA A 648 9.96 13.19 -3.27
N TRP A 649 10.06 13.63 -2.01
CA TRP A 649 11.33 13.94 -1.35
C TRP A 649 12.26 12.71 -1.24
N ASN A 650 11.73 11.56 -0.82
CA ASN A 650 12.52 10.33 -0.71
C ASN A 650 13.00 9.82 -2.08
N THR A 651 12.18 9.94 -3.13
CA THR A 651 12.57 9.57 -4.50
C THR A 651 13.74 10.42 -4.99
N MET A 652 13.73 11.74 -4.75
CA MET A 652 14.84 12.62 -5.09
C MET A 652 16.11 12.30 -4.30
N ILE A 653 16.02 12.19 -2.96
CA ILE A 653 17.18 11.87 -2.11
C ILE A 653 17.79 10.52 -2.52
N SER A 654 16.97 9.50 -2.76
CA SER A 654 17.45 8.20 -3.23
C SER A 654 18.02 8.25 -4.64
N GLY A 655 17.42 9.01 -5.56
CA GLY A 655 17.90 9.17 -6.93
C GLY A 655 19.26 9.85 -7.03
N PHE A 656 19.49 10.87 -6.21
CA PHE A 656 20.80 11.53 -6.10
C PHE A 656 21.89 10.57 -5.59
N VAL A 657 21.60 9.78 -4.54
CA VAL A 657 22.52 8.73 -4.04
C VAL A 657 22.80 7.65 -5.09
N GLN A 658 21.78 7.23 -5.85
CA GLN A 658 21.93 6.22 -6.91
C GLN A 658 22.85 6.68 -8.05
N ASN A 659 22.99 7.99 -8.26
CA ASN A 659 23.85 8.60 -9.28
C ASN A 659 25.14 9.21 -8.70
N GLY A 660 25.49 8.91 -7.44
CA GLY A 660 26.75 9.34 -6.81
C GLY A 660 26.78 10.81 -6.32
N TYR A 661 25.69 11.55 -6.45
CA TYR A 661 25.56 12.92 -5.93
C TYR A 661 25.23 12.93 -4.43
N ASP A 662 26.01 12.20 -3.64
CA ASP A 662 25.74 11.94 -2.22
C ASP A 662 25.66 13.24 -1.40
N GLU A 663 26.51 14.25 -1.66
CA GLU A 663 26.48 15.54 -0.93
C GLU A 663 25.20 16.35 -1.20
N GLU A 664 24.73 16.41 -2.45
CA GLU A 664 23.48 17.08 -2.80
C GLU A 664 22.27 16.36 -2.20
N SER A 665 22.31 15.02 -2.10
CA SER A 665 21.27 14.24 -1.39
C SER A 665 21.15 14.64 0.09
N LEU A 666 22.26 14.99 0.74
CA LEU A 666 22.28 15.46 2.12
C LEU A 666 21.74 16.89 2.25
N LYS A 667 21.96 17.75 1.24
CA LYS A 667 21.33 19.08 1.19
C LYS A 667 19.82 18.97 1.00
N LEU A 668 19.34 18.06 0.13
CA LEU A 668 17.91 17.77 -0.03
C LEU A 668 17.27 17.25 1.27
N PHE A 669 17.97 16.42 2.04
CA PHE A 669 17.53 15.96 3.37
C PHE A 669 17.35 17.09 4.40
N VAL A 670 18.21 18.11 4.36
CA VAL A 670 18.08 19.32 5.20
C VAL A 670 16.91 20.18 4.71
N ASN A 671 16.83 20.47 3.40
CA ASN A 671 15.73 21.25 2.80
C ASN A 671 14.34 20.66 3.13
N MET A 672 14.22 19.32 3.12
CA MET A 672 13.01 18.60 3.52
C MET A 672 12.54 18.97 4.94
N ALA A 673 13.47 19.18 5.87
CA ALA A 673 13.15 19.58 7.25
C ALA A 673 12.82 21.07 7.37
N ASP A 674 13.50 21.93 6.62
CA ASP A 674 13.21 23.38 6.57
C ASP A 674 11.81 23.66 5.98
N GLU A 675 11.35 22.84 5.03
CA GLU A 675 9.99 22.82 4.51
C GLU A 675 8.97 22.10 5.43
N ASN A 676 9.38 21.76 6.66
CA ASN A 676 8.57 21.11 7.70
C ASN A 676 8.05 19.70 7.34
N VAL A 677 8.59 19.07 6.28
CA VAL A 677 8.23 17.72 5.86
C VAL A 677 8.92 16.70 6.78
N ARG A 678 8.13 15.80 7.38
CA ARG A 678 8.67 14.83 8.34
C ARG A 678 9.39 13.68 7.65
N TRP A 679 10.65 13.47 8.04
CA TRP A 679 11.44 12.28 7.69
C TRP A 679 10.73 10.98 8.11
N ASN A 680 10.91 9.92 7.31
CA ASN A 680 10.48 8.57 7.63
C ASN A 680 11.62 7.55 7.49
N GLU A 681 11.31 6.26 7.68
CA GLU A 681 12.29 5.17 7.60
C GLU A 681 13.01 5.05 6.25
N HIS A 682 12.35 5.38 5.13
CA HIS A 682 12.98 5.43 3.80
C HIS A 682 13.90 6.65 3.63
N THR A 683 13.57 7.78 4.26
CA THR A 683 14.45 8.95 4.33
C THR A 683 15.75 8.57 5.01
N PHE A 684 15.68 7.96 6.20
CA PHE A 684 16.87 7.53 6.94
C PHE A 684 17.68 6.48 6.19
N ALA A 685 17.05 5.49 5.54
CA ALA A 685 17.76 4.50 4.74
C ALA A 685 18.58 5.12 3.60
N SER A 686 18.01 6.08 2.87
CA SER A 686 18.69 6.76 1.76
C SER A 686 19.85 7.64 2.25
N VAL A 687 19.62 8.41 3.33
CA VAL A 687 20.62 9.30 3.93
C VAL A 687 21.76 8.53 4.60
N LEU A 688 21.48 7.37 5.19
CA LEU A 688 22.52 6.46 5.69
C LEU A 688 23.36 5.88 4.55
N SER A 689 22.76 5.56 3.39
CA SER A 689 23.52 5.16 2.20
C SER A 689 24.47 6.28 1.74
N ALA A 690 24.00 7.54 1.67
CA ALA A 690 24.85 8.70 1.36
C ALA A 690 26.02 8.85 2.34
N CYS A 691 25.74 8.78 3.65
CA CYS A 691 26.77 8.85 4.70
C CYS A 691 27.78 7.70 4.60
N SER A 692 27.34 6.53 4.13
CA SER A 692 28.17 5.33 3.96
C SER A 692 29.10 5.47 2.75
N ASN A 693 28.59 5.97 1.62
CA ASN A 693 29.36 6.23 0.41
C ASN A 693 30.44 7.30 0.64
N LEU A 694 30.06 8.43 1.25
CA LEU A 694 30.97 9.50 1.69
C LEU A 694 31.89 9.11 2.86
N LYS A 695 31.72 7.91 3.44
CA LYS A 695 32.43 7.42 4.64
C LYS A 695 32.38 8.41 5.83
N SER A 696 31.29 9.16 5.94
CA SER A 696 31.11 10.25 6.90
C SER A 696 30.70 9.72 8.28
N LEU A 697 31.69 9.21 9.01
CA LEU A 697 31.52 8.68 10.37
C LEU A 697 30.93 9.72 11.36
N LYS A 698 31.07 11.02 11.07
CA LYS A 698 30.44 12.10 11.85
C LYS A 698 28.92 12.10 11.65
N LEU A 699 28.45 12.28 10.41
CA LEU A 699 27.02 12.32 10.08
C LEU A 699 26.32 11.02 10.47
N GLY A 700 26.98 9.87 10.23
CA GLY A 700 26.50 8.56 10.68
C GLY A 700 26.22 8.48 12.19
N LYS A 701 27.10 9.06 13.02
CA LYS A 701 26.89 9.12 14.49
C LYS A 701 25.78 10.10 14.89
N GLU A 702 25.64 11.22 14.18
CA GLU A 702 24.60 12.22 14.44
C GLU A 702 23.20 11.65 14.10
N ILE A 703 23.07 10.94 12.98
CA ILE A 703 21.86 10.19 12.61
C ILE A 703 21.61 9.04 13.59
N HIS A 704 22.64 8.28 13.98
CA HIS A 704 22.48 7.20 14.96
C HIS A 704 21.94 7.71 16.30
N ALA A 705 22.45 8.85 16.80
CA ALA A 705 21.96 9.48 18.01
C ALA A 705 20.48 9.91 17.89
N TYR A 706 20.05 10.39 16.71
CA TYR A 706 18.63 10.67 16.44
C TYR A 706 17.78 9.39 16.42
N VAL A 707 18.24 8.33 15.76
CA VAL A 707 17.57 7.02 15.67
C VAL A 707 17.36 6.43 17.07
N LEU A 708 18.40 6.43 17.91
CA LEU A 708 18.31 5.97 19.31
C LEU A 708 17.36 6.82 20.15
N LYS A 709 17.46 8.17 20.06
CA LYS A 709 16.60 9.11 20.80
C LYS A 709 15.10 8.92 20.51
N ASN A 710 14.76 8.46 19.31
CA ASN A 710 13.38 8.24 18.88
C ASN A 710 12.96 6.75 18.88
N GLY A 711 13.81 5.83 19.35
CA GLY A 711 13.52 4.39 19.41
C GLY A 711 13.42 3.69 18.04
N LEU A 712 13.94 4.30 16.97
CA LEU A 712 13.78 3.84 15.59
C LEU A 712 14.71 2.67 15.22
N ILE A 713 15.65 2.30 16.10
CA ILE A 713 16.65 1.23 15.87
C ILE A 713 16.04 -0.15 15.60
N VAL A 714 14.78 -0.36 16.02
CA VAL A 714 14.03 -1.60 15.80
C VAL A 714 13.62 -1.79 14.33
N ASN A 715 13.64 -0.73 13.50
CA ASN A 715 13.38 -0.86 12.06
C ASN A 715 14.58 -1.56 11.37
N PRO A 716 14.39 -2.71 10.70
CA PRO A 716 15.51 -3.47 10.13
C PRO A 716 16.31 -2.73 9.06
N PHE A 717 15.68 -1.83 8.28
CA PHE A 717 16.33 -1.06 7.22
C PHE A 717 17.24 0.03 7.78
N ILE A 718 16.76 0.77 8.78
CA ILE A 718 17.57 1.77 9.51
C ILE A 718 18.74 1.07 10.21
N GLY A 719 18.47 -0.07 10.85
CA GLY A 719 19.47 -0.93 11.48
C GLY A 719 20.56 -1.38 10.50
N SER A 720 20.20 -1.92 9.32
CA SER A 720 21.18 -2.30 8.30
C SER A 720 21.95 -1.11 7.73
N GLY A 721 21.31 0.05 7.53
CA GLY A 721 21.99 1.26 7.05
C GLY A 721 23.03 1.78 8.04
N LEU A 722 22.76 1.71 9.35
CA LEU A 722 23.72 2.06 10.40
C LEU A 722 24.91 1.09 10.44
N VAL A 723 24.67 -0.21 10.26
CA VAL A 723 25.73 -1.22 10.12
C VAL A 723 26.59 -0.92 8.89
N ASP A 724 26.00 -0.63 7.73
CA ASP A 724 26.74 -0.32 6.50
C ASP A 724 27.63 0.92 6.65
N VAL A 725 27.11 2.01 7.24
CA VAL A 725 27.91 3.21 7.55
C VAL A 725 29.11 2.85 8.43
N TYR A 726 28.92 2.09 9.51
CA TYR A 726 30.03 1.73 10.40
C TYR A 726 31.02 0.76 9.75
N CYS A 727 30.57 -0.14 8.87
CA CYS A 727 31.42 -1.02 8.08
C CYS A 727 32.28 -0.24 7.07
N LYS A 728 31.69 0.60 6.20
CA LYS A 728 32.46 1.40 5.22
C LYS A 728 33.35 2.47 5.87
N CYS A 729 33.03 2.90 7.10
CA CYS A 729 33.89 3.73 7.95
C CYS A 729 34.95 2.94 8.76
N ASN A 730 35.15 1.64 8.50
CA ASN A 730 36.10 0.76 9.20
C ASN A 730 35.95 0.74 10.75
N ASN A 731 34.75 0.98 11.29
CA ASN A 731 34.47 1.04 12.72
C ASN A 731 33.71 -0.21 13.19
N MET A 732 34.35 -1.38 13.03
CA MET A 732 33.72 -2.70 13.19
C MET A 732 33.01 -2.89 14.54
N ARG A 733 33.57 -2.37 15.64
CA ARG A 733 32.97 -2.46 16.99
C ARG A 733 31.58 -1.85 17.10
N TYR A 734 31.31 -0.76 16.39
CA TYR A 734 29.98 -0.14 16.39
C TYR A 734 29.03 -0.86 15.43
N ALA A 735 29.53 -1.40 14.32
CA ALA A 735 28.74 -2.27 13.43
C ALA A 735 28.31 -3.56 14.15
N GLU A 736 29.22 -4.22 14.88
CA GLU A 736 28.95 -5.37 15.75
C GLU A 736 27.90 -5.06 16.82
N SER A 737 28.05 -3.94 17.54
CA SER A 737 27.09 -3.50 18.57
C SER A 737 25.70 -3.32 17.98
N VAL A 738 25.55 -2.50 16.93
CA VAL A 738 24.26 -2.25 16.28
C VAL A 738 23.67 -3.54 15.71
N HIS A 739 24.49 -4.39 15.08
CA HIS A 739 24.03 -5.69 14.57
C HIS A 739 23.47 -6.58 15.69
N SER A 740 24.10 -6.59 16.88
CA SER A 740 23.64 -7.36 18.04
C SER A 740 22.34 -6.83 18.69
N GLU A 741 22.01 -5.55 18.48
CA GLU A 741 20.76 -4.95 18.96
C GLU A 741 19.56 -5.28 18.05
N LEU A 742 19.79 -5.82 16.86
CA LEU A 742 18.72 -6.23 15.93
C LEU A 742 18.09 -7.56 16.37
N THR A 743 16.83 -7.50 16.81
CA THR A 743 16.05 -8.66 17.27
C THR A 743 15.73 -9.70 16.19
N THR A 744 16.10 -9.45 14.93
CA THR A 744 15.96 -10.37 13.80
C THR A 744 17.24 -10.36 12.98
N ARG A 745 17.76 -11.54 12.59
CA ARG A 745 18.91 -11.67 11.68
C ARG A 745 18.56 -11.11 10.30
N ASN A 746 18.85 -9.84 10.07
CA ASN A 746 18.60 -9.19 8.80
C ASN A 746 19.70 -9.53 7.78
N VAL A 747 19.30 -10.18 6.68
CA VAL A 747 20.11 -10.43 5.48
C VAL A 747 20.91 -9.18 5.03
N TYR A 748 20.31 -7.99 5.06
CA TYR A 748 20.97 -6.75 4.66
C TYR A 748 22.06 -6.28 5.63
N SER A 749 21.89 -6.48 6.94
CA SER A 749 22.96 -6.14 7.90
C SER A 749 24.10 -7.16 7.87
N ILE A 750 23.80 -8.45 7.67
CA ILE A 750 24.82 -9.50 7.44
C ILE A 750 25.62 -9.22 6.16
N THR A 751 24.96 -8.81 5.08
CA THR A 751 25.62 -8.37 3.83
C THR A 751 26.63 -7.25 4.10
N SER A 752 26.22 -6.22 4.86
CA SER A 752 27.10 -5.09 5.19
C SER A 752 28.27 -5.50 6.10
N MET A 753 28.05 -6.46 7.01
CA MET A 753 29.12 -7.03 7.87
C MET A 753 30.13 -7.86 7.05
N ILE A 754 29.68 -8.61 6.04
CA ILE A 754 30.54 -9.35 5.09
C ILE A 754 31.49 -8.39 4.37
N VAL A 755 30.96 -7.28 3.83
CA VAL A 755 31.76 -6.22 3.20
C VAL A 755 32.71 -5.55 4.21
N GLY A 756 32.25 -5.30 5.44
CA GLY A 756 33.06 -4.71 6.51
C GLY A 756 34.23 -5.57 6.99
N TYR A 757 34.08 -6.89 7.05
CA TYR A 757 35.21 -7.79 7.34
C TYR A 757 36.12 -8.00 6.12
N SER A 758 35.57 -8.03 4.91
CA SER A 758 36.34 -8.07 3.65
C SER A 758 37.29 -6.86 3.52
N SER A 759 36.82 -5.64 3.80
CA SER A 759 37.67 -4.43 3.75
C SER A 759 38.83 -4.44 4.76
N GLN A 760 38.74 -5.27 5.81
CA GLN A 760 39.79 -5.54 6.80
C GLN A 760 40.64 -6.78 6.46
N GLY A 761 40.41 -7.41 5.30
CA GLY A 761 41.09 -8.64 4.87
C GLY A 761 40.61 -9.92 5.56
N ASN A 762 39.58 -9.86 6.42
CA ASN A 762 39.12 -10.96 7.24
C ASN A 762 37.99 -11.76 6.58
N MET A 763 38.29 -12.40 5.45
CA MET A 763 37.32 -13.25 4.72
C MET A 763 36.86 -14.48 5.52
N VAL A 764 37.53 -14.85 6.62
CA VAL A 764 37.14 -15.98 7.49
C VAL A 764 35.89 -15.64 8.30
N GLU A 765 35.83 -14.46 8.95
CA GLU A 765 34.61 -14.05 9.65
C GLU A 765 33.48 -13.66 8.67
N ALA A 766 33.82 -13.12 7.49
CA ALA A 766 32.85 -12.90 6.42
C ALA A 766 32.17 -14.21 5.98
N ARG A 767 32.93 -15.29 5.73
CA ARG A 767 32.39 -16.61 5.39
C ARG A 767 31.55 -17.21 6.53
N LYS A 768 31.99 -17.11 7.78
CA LYS A 768 31.20 -17.57 8.95
C LYS A 768 29.85 -16.86 9.08
N LEU A 769 29.80 -15.54 8.82
CA LEU A 769 28.55 -14.79 8.84
C LEU A 769 27.60 -15.24 7.72
N PHE A 770 28.14 -15.47 6.52
CA PHE A 770 27.38 -16.04 5.40
C PHE A 770 26.82 -17.43 5.73
N ASP A 771 27.63 -18.30 6.33
CA ASP A 771 27.22 -19.65 6.75
C ASP A 771 26.16 -19.65 7.87
N SER A 772 26.05 -18.56 8.64
CA SER A 772 25.06 -18.39 9.71
C SER A 772 23.63 -18.05 9.23
N LEU A 773 23.43 -17.92 7.93
CA LEU A 773 22.12 -17.68 7.30
C LEU A 773 21.40 -18.99 6.95
N ASP A 774 20.22 -19.19 7.55
CA ASP A 774 19.35 -20.34 7.27
C ASP A 774 18.78 -20.30 5.82
N GLU A 775 18.46 -19.10 5.32
CA GLU A 775 18.05 -18.85 3.92
C GLU A 775 18.95 -17.75 3.32
N LYS A 776 19.44 -17.96 2.09
CA LYS A 776 20.43 -17.10 1.42
C LYS A 776 19.88 -16.57 0.09
N ASN A 777 19.60 -15.26 0.00
CA ASN A 777 19.09 -14.64 -1.23
C ASN A 777 20.21 -14.16 -2.17
N SER A 778 19.86 -13.74 -3.40
CA SER A 778 20.83 -13.30 -4.41
C SER A 778 21.75 -12.17 -3.92
N VAL A 779 21.28 -11.29 -3.03
CA VAL A 779 22.05 -10.15 -2.51
C VAL A 779 23.27 -10.62 -1.70
N VAL A 780 23.10 -11.55 -0.76
CA VAL A 780 24.22 -12.03 0.07
C VAL A 780 25.21 -12.84 -0.77
N TRP A 781 24.71 -13.70 -1.66
CA TRP A 781 25.54 -14.44 -2.61
C TRP A 781 26.37 -13.48 -3.47
N THR A 782 25.73 -12.50 -4.11
CA THR A 782 26.39 -11.47 -4.93
C THR A 782 27.46 -10.71 -4.15
N ALA A 783 27.18 -10.31 -2.92
CA ALA A 783 28.16 -9.63 -2.07
C ALA A 783 29.37 -10.52 -1.78
N LEU A 784 29.18 -11.78 -1.37
CA LEU A 784 30.30 -12.69 -1.08
C LEU A 784 31.13 -13.00 -2.33
N PHE A 785 30.50 -13.16 -3.51
CA PHE A 785 31.18 -13.25 -4.79
C PHE A 785 32.07 -12.02 -5.07
N ILE A 786 31.52 -10.81 -4.92
CA ILE A 786 32.24 -9.55 -5.13
C ILE A 786 33.40 -9.41 -4.14
N GLU A 787 33.22 -9.78 -2.87
CA GLU A 787 34.26 -9.65 -1.83
C GLU A 787 35.42 -10.65 -2.01
N TYR A 788 35.16 -11.91 -2.40
CA TYR A 788 36.25 -12.83 -2.79
C TYR A 788 37.02 -12.32 -4.02
N VAL A 789 36.32 -11.73 -5.00
CA VAL A 789 36.92 -11.14 -6.21
C VAL A 789 37.75 -9.88 -5.90
N LYS A 790 37.36 -9.07 -4.91
CA LYS A 790 38.15 -7.95 -4.38
C LYS A 790 39.38 -8.43 -3.60
N SER A 791 39.21 -9.42 -2.73
CA SER A 791 40.28 -10.05 -1.94
C SER A 791 41.25 -10.91 -2.77
N GLN A 792 41.06 -10.99 -4.10
CA GLN A 792 41.86 -11.78 -5.05
C GLN A 792 41.88 -13.29 -4.77
N GLN A 793 40.90 -13.79 -4.00
CA GLN A 793 40.76 -15.21 -3.62
C GLN A 793 39.94 -15.95 -4.68
N PHE A 794 40.46 -15.96 -5.92
CA PHE A 794 39.71 -16.44 -7.09
C PHE A 794 39.40 -17.94 -7.08
N GLU A 795 40.17 -18.77 -6.38
CA GLU A 795 39.85 -20.20 -6.23
C GLU A 795 38.52 -20.39 -5.45
N ALA A 796 38.34 -19.65 -4.35
CA ALA A 796 37.10 -19.66 -3.57
C ALA A 796 35.89 -19.17 -4.37
N VAL A 797 36.07 -18.33 -5.40
CA VAL A 797 35.00 -17.91 -6.33
C VAL A 797 34.45 -19.10 -7.13
N PHE A 798 35.32 -20.02 -7.58
CA PHE A 798 34.89 -21.20 -8.31
C PHE A 798 34.30 -22.29 -7.38
N GLU A 799 34.80 -22.40 -6.15
CA GLU A 799 34.18 -23.24 -5.12
C GLU A 799 32.76 -22.74 -4.76
N LEU A 800 32.61 -21.44 -4.53
CA LEU A 800 31.33 -20.78 -4.22
C LEU A 800 30.32 -20.92 -5.37
N LEU A 801 30.77 -20.90 -6.63
CA LEU A 801 29.93 -21.23 -7.79
C LEU A 801 29.44 -22.69 -7.78
N SER A 802 30.27 -23.63 -7.31
CA SER A 802 29.87 -25.04 -7.15
C SER A 802 28.88 -25.25 -5.99
N GLU A 803 28.86 -24.33 -5.03
CA GLU A 803 27.93 -24.27 -3.92
C GLU A 803 26.59 -23.67 -4.35
N TYR A 804 26.60 -22.47 -4.93
CA TYR A 804 25.43 -21.77 -5.45
C TYR A 804 24.57 -22.64 -6.37
N ARG A 805 25.21 -23.41 -7.28
CA ARG A 805 24.53 -24.33 -8.21
C ARG A 805 23.80 -25.51 -7.57
N LYS A 806 23.92 -25.72 -6.26
CA LYS A 806 23.14 -26.71 -5.49
C LYS A 806 21.88 -26.09 -4.88
N GLU A 807 21.89 -24.79 -4.59
CA GLU A 807 20.76 -24.05 -4.02
C GLU A 807 19.89 -23.36 -5.08
N ALA A 808 20.49 -22.84 -6.17
CA ALA A 808 19.82 -22.05 -7.19
C ALA A 808 20.12 -22.52 -8.62
N ALA A 809 19.07 -22.56 -9.46
CA ALA A 809 19.14 -23.07 -10.83
C ALA A 809 19.62 -22.03 -11.88
N VAL A 810 19.46 -20.73 -11.59
CA VAL A 810 19.81 -19.63 -12.49
C VAL A 810 20.75 -18.67 -11.75
N LEU A 811 21.87 -18.31 -12.38
CA LEU A 811 22.83 -17.33 -11.86
C LEU A 811 22.36 -15.90 -12.13
N ASP A 812 22.45 -15.05 -11.11
CA ASP A 812 22.27 -13.59 -11.20
C ASP A 812 23.29 -12.95 -12.15
N VAL A 813 22.88 -11.88 -12.85
CA VAL A 813 23.75 -11.13 -13.76
C VAL A 813 24.96 -10.52 -13.03
N LEU A 814 24.80 -10.06 -11.79
CA LEU A 814 25.90 -9.51 -10.98
C LEU A 814 26.88 -10.61 -10.53
N ILE A 815 26.40 -11.83 -10.27
CA ILE A 815 27.24 -13.00 -9.99
C ILE A 815 28.01 -13.41 -11.27
N LEU A 816 27.34 -13.44 -12.43
CA LEU A 816 27.98 -13.70 -13.71
C LEU A 816 29.09 -12.69 -14.02
N VAL A 817 28.81 -11.38 -13.90
CA VAL A 817 29.82 -10.30 -14.06
C VAL A 817 31.00 -10.51 -13.09
N SER A 818 30.75 -10.87 -11.84
CA SER A 818 31.80 -11.10 -10.84
C SER A 818 32.70 -12.28 -11.20
N ILE A 819 32.13 -13.41 -11.63
CA ILE A 819 32.88 -14.60 -12.05
C ILE A 819 33.63 -14.36 -13.36
N ILE A 820 33.03 -13.64 -14.33
CA ILE A 820 33.69 -13.25 -15.58
C ILE A 820 34.88 -12.32 -15.29
N GLY A 821 34.73 -11.37 -14.37
CA GLY A 821 35.81 -10.51 -13.88
C GLY A 821 36.92 -11.27 -13.13
N ALA A 822 36.58 -12.33 -12.39
CA ALA A 822 37.56 -13.25 -11.82
C ALA A 822 38.38 -13.97 -12.91
N CYS A 823 37.70 -14.48 -13.94
CA CYS A 823 38.35 -15.11 -15.09
C CYS A 823 39.27 -14.13 -15.82
N ALA A 824 38.83 -12.89 -16.03
CA ALA A 824 39.61 -11.82 -16.65
C ALA A 824 40.91 -11.51 -15.89
N ARG A 825 40.84 -11.41 -14.55
CA ARG A 825 42.01 -11.14 -13.68
C ARG A 825 42.99 -12.30 -13.58
N GLN A 826 42.52 -13.55 -13.72
CA GLN A 826 43.38 -14.74 -13.74
C GLN A 826 43.88 -15.15 -15.14
N ALA A 827 43.45 -14.47 -16.20
CA ALA A 827 43.57 -14.92 -17.60
C ALA A 827 42.97 -16.34 -17.84
N ALA A 828 41.95 -16.72 -17.07
CA ALA A 828 41.38 -18.06 -17.03
C ALA A 828 40.36 -18.31 -18.17
N LEU A 829 40.87 -18.42 -19.41
CA LEU A 829 40.06 -18.56 -20.63
C LEU A 829 39.10 -19.77 -20.60
N ALA A 830 39.49 -20.88 -19.98
CA ALA A 830 38.69 -22.10 -19.97
C ALA A 830 37.42 -21.99 -19.08
N PRO A 831 37.51 -21.58 -17.79
CA PRO A 831 36.34 -21.19 -17.01
C PRO A 831 35.50 -20.10 -17.69
N GLY A 832 36.12 -19.05 -18.24
CA GLY A 832 35.41 -17.98 -18.96
C GLY A 832 34.55 -18.50 -20.12
N LYS A 833 35.10 -19.39 -20.95
CA LYS A 833 34.36 -20.08 -22.03
C LYS A 833 33.23 -20.98 -21.50
N GLN A 834 33.39 -21.64 -20.36
CA GLN A 834 32.34 -22.46 -19.75
C GLN A 834 31.17 -21.61 -19.22
N ILE A 835 31.44 -20.42 -18.67
CA ILE A 835 30.42 -19.46 -18.23
C ILE A 835 29.69 -18.86 -19.44
N HIS A 836 30.41 -18.40 -20.47
CA HIS A 836 29.79 -17.92 -21.71
C HIS A 836 28.91 -19.00 -22.38
N GLY A 837 29.40 -20.25 -22.45
CA GLY A 837 28.63 -21.41 -22.92
C GLY A 837 27.48 -21.86 -21.99
N TYR A 838 27.42 -21.39 -20.74
CA TYR A 838 26.23 -21.50 -19.90
C TYR A 838 25.22 -20.40 -20.25
N MET A 839 25.65 -19.14 -20.39
CA MET A 839 24.79 -18.00 -20.70
C MET A 839 24.02 -18.19 -22.01
N LEU A 840 24.71 -18.65 -23.07
CA LEU A 840 24.11 -18.99 -24.36
C LEU A 840 23.04 -20.09 -24.26
N ARG A 841 23.27 -21.13 -23.45
CA ARG A 841 22.30 -22.23 -23.24
C ARG A 841 21.12 -21.84 -22.33
N ALA A 842 21.33 -20.86 -21.45
CA ALA A 842 20.30 -20.30 -20.59
C ALA A 842 19.48 -19.18 -21.27
N GLY A 843 19.82 -18.79 -22.50
CA GLY A 843 19.14 -17.71 -23.23
C GLY A 843 19.36 -16.31 -22.63
N ILE A 844 20.47 -16.11 -21.90
CA ILE A 844 20.78 -14.83 -21.24
C ILE A 844 21.29 -13.84 -22.28
N GLU A 845 20.52 -12.79 -22.53
CA GLU A 845 20.83 -11.70 -23.46
C GLU A 845 22.03 -10.86 -22.98
N PHE A 846 22.97 -10.57 -23.88
CA PHE A 846 24.21 -9.83 -23.58
C PHE A 846 23.98 -8.32 -23.54
N LYS A 847 23.18 -7.84 -22.58
CA LYS A 847 23.04 -6.41 -22.29
C LYS A 847 24.39 -5.78 -21.94
N VAL A 848 24.58 -4.51 -22.27
CA VAL A 848 25.89 -3.82 -22.40
C VAL A 848 26.91 -4.20 -21.30
N LYS A 849 26.58 -4.00 -20.02
CA LYS A 849 27.44 -4.33 -18.86
C LYS A 849 27.95 -5.78 -18.83
N LEU A 850 27.15 -6.74 -19.28
CA LEU A 850 27.49 -8.16 -19.34
C LEU A 850 28.36 -8.47 -20.58
N ALA A 851 28.11 -7.80 -21.70
CA ALA A 851 28.96 -7.85 -22.88
C ALA A 851 30.34 -7.23 -22.61
N SER A 852 30.40 -6.03 -22.03
CA SER A 852 31.63 -5.36 -21.59
C SER A 852 32.49 -6.26 -20.69
N SER A 853 31.85 -7.00 -19.78
CA SER A 853 32.55 -7.99 -18.94
C SER A 853 33.11 -9.17 -19.75
N LEU A 854 32.37 -9.69 -20.74
CA LEU A 854 32.85 -10.75 -21.63
C LEU A 854 33.99 -10.27 -22.55
N VAL A 855 33.89 -9.06 -23.11
CA VAL A 855 34.93 -8.46 -23.96
C VAL A 855 36.22 -8.25 -23.15
N ASP A 856 36.12 -7.73 -21.92
CA ASP A 856 37.27 -7.58 -21.00
C ASP A 856 37.92 -8.94 -20.65
N MET A 857 37.10 -9.97 -20.43
CA MET A 857 37.59 -11.32 -20.14
C MET A 857 38.28 -11.93 -21.36
N TYR A 858 37.67 -11.87 -22.55
CA TYR A 858 38.29 -12.42 -23.76
C TYR A 858 39.54 -11.63 -24.20
N SER A 859 39.59 -10.31 -24.03
CA SER A 859 40.78 -9.51 -24.35
C SER A 859 41.93 -9.83 -23.38
N LYS A 860 41.70 -9.80 -22.06
CA LYS A 860 42.72 -10.15 -21.05
C LYS A 860 43.16 -11.62 -21.10
N CYS A 861 42.29 -12.52 -21.54
CA CYS A 861 42.64 -13.94 -21.78
C CYS A 861 43.31 -14.20 -23.15
N GLY A 862 43.81 -13.18 -23.85
CA GLY A 862 44.57 -13.34 -25.10
C GLY A 862 43.73 -13.71 -26.33
N SER A 863 42.43 -13.46 -26.31
CA SER A 863 41.47 -13.92 -27.33
C SER A 863 40.75 -12.75 -28.00
N ILE A 864 41.52 -11.73 -28.42
CA ILE A 864 41.02 -10.44 -28.92
C ILE A 864 39.99 -10.57 -30.08
N ILE A 865 40.15 -11.55 -30.97
CA ILE A 865 39.20 -11.82 -32.08
C ILE A 865 37.80 -12.24 -31.55
N TYR A 866 37.73 -12.97 -30.44
CA TYR A 866 36.45 -13.29 -29.80
C TYR A 866 35.88 -12.10 -29.03
N ALA A 867 36.73 -11.23 -28.48
CA ALA A 867 36.31 -9.98 -27.86
C ALA A 867 35.70 -9.02 -28.89
N GLU A 868 36.37 -8.82 -30.04
CA GLU A 868 35.82 -8.03 -31.16
C GLU A 868 34.48 -8.62 -31.63
N ARG A 869 34.42 -9.94 -31.85
CA ARG A 869 33.18 -10.56 -32.34
C ARG A 869 31.99 -10.26 -31.41
N ILE A 870 32.16 -10.35 -30.10
CA ILE A 870 31.11 -10.03 -29.12
C ILE A 870 30.78 -8.53 -29.17
N PHE A 871 31.79 -7.66 -29.24
CA PHE A 871 31.60 -6.21 -29.41
C PHE A 871 30.78 -5.86 -30.68
N ARG A 872 31.03 -6.54 -31.81
CA ARG A 872 30.29 -6.33 -33.07
C ARG A 872 28.87 -6.92 -33.03
N GLU A 873 28.64 -8.02 -32.31
CA GLU A 873 27.32 -8.65 -32.15
C GLU A 873 26.36 -7.84 -31.23
N VAL A 874 26.88 -6.92 -30.39
CA VAL A 874 26.07 -6.04 -29.54
C VAL A 874 25.52 -4.84 -30.33
N LEU A 875 24.20 -4.70 -30.37
CA LEU A 875 23.52 -3.58 -31.03
C LEU A 875 23.58 -2.27 -30.23
N ASP A 876 23.40 -2.34 -28.92
CA ASP A 876 23.28 -1.20 -28.00
C ASP A 876 24.61 -1.04 -27.25
N LYS A 877 25.39 -0.01 -27.61
CA LYS A 877 26.76 0.21 -27.10
C LYS A 877 26.81 1.42 -26.17
N ASP A 878 27.80 1.44 -25.27
CA ASP A 878 28.16 2.60 -24.45
C ASP A 878 29.66 2.92 -24.58
N SER A 879 30.08 4.11 -24.13
CA SER A 879 31.50 4.51 -24.13
C SER A 879 32.38 3.52 -23.34
N ILE A 880 31.83 2.84 -22.32
CA ILE A 880 32.54 1.83 -21.52
C ILE A 880 32.92 0.61 -22.38
N LEU A 881 32.00 0.12 -23.22
CA LEU A 881 32.22 -1.00 -24.14
C LEU A 881 33.21 -0.64 -25.24
N TYR A 882 33.16 0.59 -25.77
CA TYR A 882 34.20 1.12 -26.66
C TYR A 882 35.56 1.17 -25.96
N ASN A 883 35.66 1.77 -24.78
CA ASN A 883 36.89 1.91 -24.00
C ASN A 883 37.56 0.56 -23.69
N ILE A 884 36.79 -0.45 -23.29
CA ILE A 884 37.29 -1.81 -23.03
C ILE A 884 37.86 -2.46 -24.30
N MET A 885 37.24 -2.22 -25.46
CA MET A 885 37.71 -2.77 -26.73
C MET A 885 38.93 -2.02 -27.28
N ILE A 886 38.97 -0.69 -27.17
CA ILE A 886 40.14 0.16 -27.49
C ILE A 886 41.33 -0.25 -26.61
N ALA A 887 41.14 -0.40 -25.29
CA ALA A 887 42.16 -0.90 -24.37
C ALA A 887 42.56 -2.35 -24.67
N GLY A 888 41.63 -3.19 -25.12
CA GLY A 888 41.91 -4.53 -25.64
C GLY A 888 42.90 -4.50 -26.81
N TYR A 889 42.62 -3.71 -27.84
CA TYR A 889 43.55 -3.53 -28.97
C TYR A 889 44.89 -2.91 -28.55
N ALA A 890 44.88 -1.93 -27.64
CA ALA A 890 46.09 -1.32 -27.08
C ALA A 890 47.02 -2.35 -26.41
N HIS A 891 46.45 -3.28 -25.64
CA HIS A 891 47.22 -4.33 -24.96
C HIS A 891 47.71 -5.46 -25.88
N HIS A 892 47.09 -5.65 -27.05
CA HIS A 892 47.51 -6.63 -28.06
C HIS A 892 48.40 -6.04 -29.16
N GLY A 893 48.76 -4.75 -29.09
CA GLY A 893 49.61 -4.09 -30.08
C GLY A 893 48.91 -3.90 -31.42
N TRP A 894 47.60 -3.61 -31.40
CA TRP A 894 46.77 -3.35 -32.59
C TRP A 894 46.37 -1.87 -32.62
N GLU A 895 47.35 -0.95 -32.51
CA GLU A 895 47.09 0.48 -32.34
C GLU A 895 46.28 1.12 -33.47
N ASN A 896 46.41 0.63 -34.71
CA ASN A 896 45.61 1.10 -35.83
C ASN A 896 44.11 0.80 -35.64
N GLU A 897 43.76 -0.38 -35.11
CA GLU A 897 42.37 -0.76 -34.82
C GLU A 897 41.84 -0.01 -33.60
N ALA A 898 42.68 0.26 -32.58
CA ALA A 898 42.32 1.12 -31.45
C ALA A 898 41.96 2.55 -31.91
N VAL A 899 42.75 3.12 -32.82
CA VAL A 899 42.51 4.47 -33.38
C VAL A 899 41.34 4.49 -34.37
N HIS A 900 41.10 3.41 -35.13
CA HIS A 900 39.90 3.27 -35.95
C HIS A 900 38.65 3.22 -35.08
N LEU A 901 38.68 2.43 -34.00
CA LEU A 901 37.52 2.24 -33.13
C LEU A 901 37.16 3.51 -32.32
N PHE A 902 38.15 4.35 -32.01
CA PHE A 902 37.92 5.70 -31.46
C PHE A 902 37.24 6.65 -32.47
N LYS A 903 37.55 6.54 -33.76
CA LYS A 903 36.82 7.32 -34.79
C LYS A 903 35.39 6.80 -34.96
N GLU A 904 35.21 5.48 -34.97
CA GLU A 904 33.88 4.84 -34.99
C GLU A 904 33.03 5.28 -33.78
N MET A 905 33.63 5.43 -32.60
CA MET A 905 32.97 5.98 -31.41
C MET A 905 32.42 7.41 -31.65
N ILE A 906 33.27 8.32 -32.15
CA ILE A 906 32.89 9.71 -32.45
C ILE A 906 31.86 9.78 -33.59
N GLU A 907 32.02 8.97 -34.65
CA GLU A 907 31.11 8.89 -35.80
C GLU A 907 29.71 8.34 -35.44
N ASN A 908 29.54 7.76 -34.25
CA ASN A 908 28.26 7.31 -33.70
C ASN A 908 27.78 8.22 -32.52
N ASP A 909 28.25 9.46 -32.46
CA ASP A 909 27.88 10.47 -31.45
C ASP A 909 28.15 10.07 -29.97
N PHE A 910 29.12 9.18 -29.71
CA PHE A 910 29.56 8.85 -28.34
C PHE A 910 30.68 9.79 -27.87
N GLU A 911 30.45 10.50 -26.77
CA GLU A 911 31.45 11.38 -26.16
C GLU A 911 32.62 10.55 -25.56
N PRO A 912 33.89 10.88 -25.92
CA PRO A 912 35.08 10.35 -25.25
C PRO A 912 35.19 10.77 -23.79
N ASP A 913 35.73 9.90 -22.95
CA ASP A 913 36.02 10.20 -21.54
C ASP A 913 37.54 10.08 -21.24
N ALA A 914 37.92 10.35 -19.99
CA ALA A 914 39.30 10.19 -19.52
C ALA A 914 39.84 8.75 -19.75
N ILE A 915 38.98 7.73 -19.63
CA ILE A 915 39.36 6.33 -19.82
C ILE A 915 39.64 6.05 -21.31
N THR A 916 38.92 6.68 -22.24
CA THR A 916 39.20 6.66 -23.68
C THR A 916 40.61 7.14 -23.97
N PHE A 917 41.03 8.27 -23.38
CA PHE A 917 42.37 8.82 -23.56
C PHE A 917 43.46 7.96 -22.88
N ILE A 918 43.22 7.39 -21.70
CA ILE A 918 44.16 6.41 -21.08
C ILE A 918 44.35 5.18 -22.00
N ALA A 919 43.30 4.71 -22.68
CA ALA A 919 43.38 3.58 -23.61
C ALA A 919 44.18 3.94 -24.89
N LEU A 920 43.92 5.10 -25.49
CA LEU A 920 44.66 5.61 -26.66
C LEU A 920 46.14 5.90 -26.35
N LEU A 921 46.43 6.54 -25.21
CA LEU A 921 47.80 6.78 -24.75
C LEU A 921 48.50 5.46 -24.43
N SER A 922 47.79 4.46 -23.90
CA SER A 922 48.32 3.10 -23.73
C SER A 922 48.68 2.43 -25.05
N ALA A 923 47.89 2.61 -26.11
CA ALA A 923 48.22 2.10 -27.45
C ALA A 923 49.49 2.79 -28.00
N CYS A 924 49.53 4.12 -27.95
CA CYS A 924 50.70 4.90 -28.38
C CYS A 924 51.96 4.50 -27.60
N ARG A 925 51.85 4.32 -26.28
CA ARG A 925 52.92 3.84 -25.38
C ARG A 925 53.43 2.44 -25.77
N HIS A 926 52.55 1.50 -26.11
CA HIS A 926 52.97 0.15 -26.48
C HIS A 926 53.71 0.13 -27.83
N SER A 927 53.30 0.97 -28.78
CA SER A 927 53.84 0.98 -30.16
C SER A 927 54.82 2.14 -30.44
N GLY A 928 55.23 2.89 -29.42
CA GLY A 928 56.25 3.96 -29.49
C GLY A 928 55.84 5.24 -30.22
N LEU A 929 54.55 5.47 -30.44
CA LEU A 929 54.03 6.54 -31.31
C LEU A 929 53.96 7.90 -30.59
N VAL A 930 55.12 8.53 -30.35
CA VAL A 930 55.23 9.78 -29.57
C VAL A 930 54.35 10.90 -30.13
N GLU A 931 54.48 11.25 -31.42
CA GLU A 931 53.69 12.34 -32.02
C GLU A 931 52.17 12.11 -31.94
N LEU A 932 51.72 10.85 -31.93
CA LEU A 932 50.31 10.52 -31.85
C LEU A 932 49.81 10.59 -30.41
N GLY A 933 50.63 10.17 -29.44
CA GLY A 933 50.37 10.36 -28.01
C GLY A 933 50.33 11.83 -27.61
N GLU A 934 51.29 12.64 -28.08
CA GLU A 934 51.30 14.10 -27.90
C GLU A 934 50.00 14.74 -28.43
N ARG A 935 49.58 14.39 -29.66
CA ARG A 935 48.32 14.90 -30.24
C ARG A 935 47.07 14.46 -29.47
N PHE A 936 46.98 13.20 -29.02
CA PHE A 936 45.84 12.75 -28.21
C PHE A 936 45.80 13.45 -26.84
N PHE A 937 46.95 13.60 -26.19
CA PHE A 937 47.06 14.32 -24.91
C PHE A 937 46.65 15.79 -25.03
N ASP A 938 47.04 16.48 -26.11
CA ASP A 938 46.63 17.85 -26.36
C ASP A 938 45.13 17.95 -26.73
N SER A 939 44.61 17.06 -27.59
CA SER A 939 43.19 17.07 -27.99
C SER A 939 42.23 16.83 -26.83
N MET A 940 42.62 15.97 -25.87
CA MET A 940 41.86 15.69 -24.65
C MET A 940 41.42 16.98 -23.93
N THR A 941 42.33 17.95 -23.80
CA THR A 941 42.03 19.25 -23.16
C THR A 941 41.47 20.27 -24.15
N ASN A 942 42.03 20.37 -25.36
CA ASN A 942 41.69 21.46 -26.30
C ASN A 942 40.36 21.24 -27.04
N ASP A 943 40.06 19.99 -27.42
CA ASP A 943 38.91 19.65 -28.26
C ASP A 943 37.75 19.06 -27.45
N TYR A 944 38.05 18.34 -26.35
CA TYR A 944 37.06 17.66 -25.50
C TYR A 944 36.92 18.23 -24.08
N ASN A 945 37.72 19.24 -23.70
CA ASN A 945 37.68 19.91 -22.39
C ASN A 945 37.86 18.96 -21.17
N ILE A 946 38.55 17.83 -21.35
CA ILE A 946 38.84 16.87 -20.28
C ILE A 946 40.20 17.20 -19.65
N SER A 947 40.23 17.33 -18.32
CA SER A 947 41.46 17.61 -17.55
C SER A 947 42.32 16.34 -17.40
N PRO A 948 43.63 16.35 -17.73
CA PRO A 948 44.49 15.19 -17.59
C PRO A 948 44.69 14.74 -16.13
N GLU A 949 44.46 13.46 -15.86
CA GLU A 949 44.68 12.82 -14.55
C GLU A 949 46.06 12.14 -14.46
N ILE A 950 46.44 11.69 -13.26
CA ILE A 950 47.72 11.02 -12.95
C ILE A 950 48.11 9.96 -13.98
N ASP A 951 47.19 9.05 -14.35
CA ASP A 951 47.47 7.96 -15.29
C ASP A 951 47.78 8.44 -16.72
N HIS A 952 47.27 9.61 -17.14
CA HIS A 952 47.58 10.22 -18.43
C HIS A 952 49.03 10.70 -18.45
N TYR A 953 49.44 11.42 -17.39
CA TYR A 953 50.83 11.87 -17.23
C TYR A 953 51.79 10.68 -17.14
N ALA A 954 51.43 9.63 -16.39
CA ALA A 954 52.23 8.40 -16.28
C ALA A 954 52.35 7.67 -17.64
N CYS A 955 51.27 7.60 -18.44
CA CYS A 955 51.32 7.01 -19.78
C CYS A 955 52.23 7.82 -20.73
N MET A 956 52.18 9.16 -20.70
CA MET A 956 53.08 10.01 -21.48
C MET A 956 54.55 9.83 -21.08
N ILE A 957 54.84 9.70 -19.79
CA ILE A 957 56.20 9.50 -19.28
C ILE A 957 56.76 8.12 -19.69
N ASP A 958 55.96 7.04 -19.62
CA ASP A 958 56.39 5.72 -20.09
C ASP A 958 56.49 5.65 -21.63
N LEU A 959 55.70 6.45 -22.36
CA LEU A 959 55.82 6.63 -23.82
C LEU A 959 57.15 7.30 -24.21
N TYR A 960 57.46 8.48 -23.65
CA TYR A 960 58.78 9.12 -23.85
C TYR A 960 59.93 8.21 -23.39
N GLY A 961 59.72 7.45 -22.32
CA GLY A 961 60.67 6.46 -21.83
C GLY A 961 60.96 5.36 -22.83
N ARG A 962 59.94 4.76 -23.46
CA ARG A 962 60.10 3.73 -24.49
C ARG A 962 60.70 4.27 -25.79
N ALA A 963 60.46 5.54 -26.10
CA ALA A 963 61.03 6.23 -27.26
C ALA A 963 62.49 6.70 -27.05
N ASN A 964 63.10 6.43 -25.89
CA ASN A 964 64.42 6.94 -25.49
C ASN A 964 64.52 8.48 -25.48
N GLU A 965 63.41 9.17 -25.18
CA GLU A 965 63.32 10.62 -25.08
C GLU A 965 63.27 11.09 -23.61
N LEU A 966 64.15 10.55 -22.76
CA LEU A 966 64.23 10.89 -21.32
C LEU A 966 64.24 12.40 -21.03
N ASN A 967 64.90 13.19 -21.88
CA ASN A 967 64.94 14.64 -21.74
C ASN A 967 63.57 15.31 -21.96
N LYS A 968 62.73 14.78 -22.86
CA LYS A 968 61.32 15.21 -22.96
C LYS A 968 60.53 14.79 -21.72
N ALA A 969 60.69 13.55 -21.24
CA ALA A 969 60.01 13.09 -20.03
C ALA A 969 60.29 13.99 -18.82
N LEU A 970 61.57 14.34 -18.59
CA LEU A 970 61.98 15.24 -17.50
C LEU A 970 61.47 16.68 -17.69
N ALA A 971 61.42 17.18 -18.94
CA ALA A 971 60.86 18.50 -19.25
C ALA A 971 59.32 18.54 -19.11
N PHE A 972 58.66 17.43 -19.40
CA PHE A 972 57.21 17.24 -19.24
C PHE A 972 56.82 17.15 -17.76
N MET A 973 57.55 16.37 -16.94
CA MET A 973 57.34 16.33 -15.49
C MET A 973 57.41 17.71 -14.83
N LYS A 974 58.34 18.56 -15.26
CA LYS A 974 58.50 19.95 -14.77
C LYS A 974 57.38 20.91 -15.23
N ARG A 975 56.42 20.43 -16.03
CA ARG A 975 55.22 21.16 -16.49
C ARG A 975 53.91 20.61 -15.93
N ILE A 976 53.94 19.52 -15.17
CA ILE A 976 52.73 18.91 -14.58
C ILE A 976 52.15 19.89 -13.54
N PRO A 977 50.84 20.26 -13.62
CA PRO A 977 50.22 21.26 -12.76
C PRO A 977 49.74 20.70 -11.40
N ILE A 978 49.97 19.41 -11.14
CA ILE A 978 49.61 18.69 -9.92
C ILE A 978 50.87 18.20 -9.19
N GLU A 979 50.75 17.89 -7.90
CA GLU A 979 51.83 17.29 -7.11
C GLU A 979 52.20 15.90 -7.68
N LEU A 980 53.51 15.65 -7.85
CA LEU A 980 54.01 14.45 -8.52
C LEU A 980 53.87 13.22 -7.62
N ASP A 981 52.98 12.31 -7.99
CA ASP A 981 52.67 11.12 -7.21
C ASP A 981 53.65 9.95 -7.44
N ALA A 982 53.49 8.88 -6.66
CA ALA A 982 54.32 7.69 -6.76
C ALA A 982 54.08 6.87 -8.05
N VAL A 983 52.93 6.95 -8.72
CA VAL A 983 52.70 6.36 -10.06
C VAL A 983 53.53 7.10 -11.11
N ILE A 984 53.50 8.43 -11.14
CA ILE A 984 54.30 9.28 -12.04
C ILE A 984 55.81 9.07 -11.83
N TRP A 985 56.30 9.12 -10.59
CA TRP A 985 57.69 8.80 -10.28
C TRP A 985 58.06 7.34 -10.62
N GLY A 986 57.12 6.41 -10.45
CA GLY A 986 57.26 5.02 -10.87
C GLY A 986 57.41 4.86 -12.38
N ALA A 987 56.63 5.59 -13.18
CA ALA A 987 56.77 5.62 -14.65
C ALA A 987 58.14 6.20 -15.05
N PHE A 988 58.58 7.30 -14.43
CA PHE A 988 59.88 7.90 -14.71
C PHE A 988 61.05 6.99 -14.35
N LEU A 989 61.01 6.27 -13.22
CA LEU A 989 62.03 5.26 -12.90
C LEU A 989 62.04 4.10 -13.90
N ASN A 990 60.90 3.73 -14.48
CA ASN A 990 60.88 2.74 -15.56
C ASN A 990 61.52 3.30 -16.85
N ALA A 991 61.27 4.56 -17.20
CA ALA A 991 61.94 5.26 -18.29
C ALA A 991 63.46 5.35 -18.08
N CYS A 992 63.93 5.67 -16.88
CA CYS A 992 65.37 5.66 -16.54
C CYS A 992 65.98 4.27 -16.67
N ARG A 993 65.28 3.21 -16.23
CA ARG A 993 65.72 1.81 -16.36
C ARG A 993 65.80 1.34 -17.81
N ILE A 994 64.86 1.73 -18.66
CA ILE A 994 64.83 1.31 -20.08
C ILE A 994 66.01 1.92 -20.85
N ASN A 995 66.45 3.12 -20.46
CA ASN A 995 67.49 3.88 -21.16
C ASN A 995 68.81 4.00 -20.37
N GLY A 996 69.04 3.13 -19.38
CA GLY A 996 70.29 3.02 -18.60
C GLY A 996 70.70 4.23 -17.76
N ASN A 997 69.82 5.21 -17.54
CA ASN A 997 70.20 6.46 -16.88
C ASN A 997 70.14 6.36 -15.34
N THR A 998 71.25 5.95 -14.72
CA THR A 998 71.35 5.83 -13.24
C THR A 998 71.44 7.17 -12.50
N GLU A 999 71.76 8.28 -13.17
CA GLU A 999 71.87 9.59 -12.54
C GLU A 999 70.48 10.17 -12.26
N LEU A 1000 69.62 10.25 -13.29
CA LEU A 1000 68.22 10.65 -13.14
C LEU A 1000 67.41 9.66 -12.28
N ALA A 1001 67.79 8.38 -12.26
CA ALA A 1001 67.20 7.41 -11.34
C ALA A 1001 67.56 7.66 -9.87
N ARG A 1002 68.73 8.24 -9.57
CA ARG A 1002 69.12 8.63 -8.21
C ARG A 1002 68.44 9.94 -7.80
N GLU A 1003 68.27 10.91 -8.71
CA GLU A 1003 67.46 12.11 -8.44
C GLU A 1003 66.00 11.74 -8.10
N ALA A 1004 65.41 10.81 -8.85
CA ALA A 1004 64.06 10.29 -8.59
C ALA A 1004 63.96 9.34 -7.38
N GLU A 1005 65.07 8.89 -6.79
CA GLU A 1005 65.05 8.00 -5.62
C GLU A 1005 64.50 8.70 -4.40
N ASP A 1006 65.05 9.86 -4.03
CA ASP A 1006 64.76 10.47 -2.74
C ASP A 1006 63.35 11.08 -2.72
N GLU A 1007 62.85 11.62 -3.83
CA GLU A 1007 61.45 12.06 -3.97
C GLU A 1007 60.46 10.89 -3.82
N LEU A 1008 60.66 9.78 -4.55
CA LEU A 1008 59.77 8.61 -4.45
C LEU A 1008 59.80 7.97 -3.05
N LEU A 1009 60.97 7.95 -2.39
CA LEU A 1009 61.12 7.40 -1.05
C LEU A 1009 60.66 8.35 0.07
N MET A 1010 60.44 9.63 -0.22
CA MET A 1010 59.68 10.55 0.63
C MET A 1010 58.17 10.31 0.53
N ILE A 1011 57.64 10.11 -0.69
CA ILE A 1011 56.20 9.91 -0.94
C ILE A 1011 55.72 8.52 -0.48
N GLU A 1012 56.37 7.45 -0.95
CA GLU A 1012 55.90 6.07 -0.78
C GLU A 1012 56.92 5.20 -0.01
N GLY A 1013 57.62 5.82 0.95
CA GLY A 1013 58.73 5.21 1.69
C GLY A 1013 58.43 3.95 2.50
N GLU A 1014 57.18 3.48 2.58
CA GLU A 1014 56.80 2.21 3.21
C GLU A 1014 56.47 1.10 2.19
N ASN A 1015 56.34 1.42 0.89
CA ASN A 1015 55.96 0.44 -0.12
C ASN A 1015 57.15 -0.39 -0.64
N GLY A 1016 57.13 -1.69 -0.37
CA GLY A 1016 58.16 -2.63 -0.81
C GLY A 1016 58.31 -2.77 -2.32
N ALA A 1017 57.27 -2.47 -3.11
CA ALA A 1017 57.35 -2.49 -4.56
C ALA A 1017 58.32 -1.42 -5.09
N ARG A 1018 58.34 -0.21 -4.51
CA ARG A 1018 59.21 0.89 -4.94
C ARG A 1018 60.68 0.61 -4.65
N TYR A 1019 60.99 0.03 -3.49
CA TYR A 1019 62.33 -0.47 -3.17
C TYR A 1019 62.79 -1.57 -4.13
N VAL A 1020 61.89 -2.48 -4.55
CA VAL A 1020 62.21 -3.49 -5.58
C VAL A 1020 62.42 -2.85 -6.94
N GLN A 1021 61.61 -1.86 -7.32
CA GLN A 1021 61.76 -1.12 -8.59
C GLN A 1021 63.12 -0.41 -8.65
N LEU A 1022 63.48 0.40 -7.65
CA LEU A 1022 64.79 1.05 -7.53
C LEU A 1022 65.95 0.05 -7.58
N ALA A 1023 65.85 -1.05 -6.83
CA ALA A 1023 66.86 -2.10 -6.85
C ALA A 1023 67.00 -2.78 -8.22
N ASN A 1024 65.93 -2.84 -9.02
CA ASN A 1024 65.97 -3.36 -10.38
C ASN A 1024 66.56 -2.36 -11.39
N VAL A 1025 66.45 -1.04 -11.15
CA VAL A 1025 67.12 -0.01 -11.97
C VAL A 1025 68.63 -0.16 -11.85
N TYR A 1026 69.16 -0.13 -10.63
CA TYR A 1026 70.60 -0.30 -10.39
C TYR A 1026 71.12 -1.70 -10.79
N ALA A 1027 70.27 -2.75 -10.74
CA ALA A 1027 70.65 -4.09 -11.20
C ALA A 1027 70.79 -4.20 -12.73
N ALA A 1028 69.96 -3.49 -13.51
CA ALA A 1028 70.04 -3.52 -14.97
C ALA A 1028 71.38 -3.00 -15.48
N GLU A 1029 71.89 -1.94 -14.85
CA GLU A 1029 73.18 -1.30 -15.14
C GLU A 1029 74.37 -1.94 -14.37
N GLY A 1030 74.18 -3.15 -13.81
CA GLY A 1030 75.24 -3.87 -13.09
C GLY A 1030 75.78 -3.18 -11.83
N ASN A 1031 75.10 -2.15 -11.31
CA ASN A 1031 75.50 -1.42 -10.10
C ASN A 1031 75.04 -2.16 -8.83
N TRP A 1032 75.74 -3.25 -8.53
CA TRP A 1032 75.45 -4.15 -7.40
C TRP A 1032 75.59 -3.46 -6.03
N GLU A 1033 76.42 -2.42 -5.91
CA GLU A 1033 76.61 -1.68 -4.66
C GLU A 1033 75.38 -0.84 -4.31
N GLU A 1034 74.87 -0.04 -5.26
CA GLU A 1034 73.64 0.74 -5.08
C GLU A 1034 72.42 -0.16 -4.90
N MET A 1035 72.33 -1.23 -5.68
CA MET A 1035 71.30 -2.27 -5.51
C MET A 1035 71.34 -2.89 -4.10
N GLY A 1036 72.54 -3.11 -3.56
CA GLY A 1036 72.78 -3.52 -2.18
C GLY A 1036 72.32 -2.48 -1.15
N ARG A 1037 72.63 -1.18 -1.37
CA ARG A 1037 72.18 -0.07 -0.52
C ARG A 1037 70.65 -0.02 -0.45
N ILE A 1038 69.95 -0.06 -1.59
CA ILE A 1038 68.48 -0.05 -1.65
C ILE A 1038 67.88 -1.25 -0.90
N ARG A 1039 68.38 -2.48 -1.14
CA ARG A 1039 67.89 -3.67 -0.43
C ARG A 1039 68.17 -3.64 1.08
N LYS A 1040 69.22 -2.92 1.51
CA LYS A 1040 69.50 -2.67 2.94
C LYS A 1040 68.57 -1.58 3.52
N LYS A 1041 68.32 -0.49 2.79
CA LYS A 1041 67.36 0.60 3.10
C LYS A 1041 65.94 0.02 3.29
N MET A 1042 65.54 -0.92 2.43
CA MET A 1042 64.29 -1.69 2.50
C MET A 1042 64.19 -2.55 3.76
N LYS A 1043 65.19 -3.43 4.02
CA LYS A 1043 65.20 -4.30 5.21
C LYS A 1043 65.21 -3.50 6.53
N GLY A 1044 65.83 -2.32 6.54
CA GLY A 1044 65.89 -1.43 7.70
C GLY A 1044 64.55 -0.82 8.12
N LYS A 1045 63.49 -0.95 7.29
CA LYS A 1045 62.11 -0.52 7.61
C LYS A 1045 61.14 -1.69 7.85
N ASP A 1046 61.62 -2.93 7.96
CA ASP A 1046 60.82 -4.18 8.01
C ASP A 1046 59.88 -4.40 6.79
N VAL A 1047 60.05 -3.60 5.73
CA VAL A 1047 59.25 -3.65 4.50
C VAL A 1047 59.57 -4.94 3.73
N LYS A 1048 58.56 -5.80 3.54
CA LYS A 1048 58.72 -7.11 2.90
C LYS A 1048 58.67 -7.02 1.38
N LYS A 1049 59.47 -7.85 0.71
CA LYS A 1049 59.33 -8.12 -0.73
C LYS A 1049 58.22 -9.14 -0.92
N ASN A 1050 57.16 -8.77 -1.64
CA ASN A 1050 56.22 -9.75 -2.19
C ASN A 1050 56.96 -10.59 -3.25
N ALA A 1051 56.91 -11.92 -3.12
CA ALA A 1051 57.48 -12.81 -4.13
C ALA A 1051 56.60 -12.77 -5.39
N GLY A 1052 57.20 -12.44 -6.53
CA GLY A 1052 56.51 -12.59 -7.82
C GLY A 1052 56.22 -14.06 -8.08
N PHE A 1053 55.04 -14.37 -8.57
CA PHE A 1053 54.61 -15.72 -8.91
C PHE A 1053 53.92 -15.70 -10.26
N SER A 1054 54.08 -16.78 -11.03
CA SER A 1054 53.28 -17.08 -12.22
C SER A 1054 52.43 -18.33 -11.94
N TRP A 1055 51.40 -18.55 -12.75
CA TRP A 1055 50.57 -19.75 -12.66
C TRP A 1055 50.17 -20.21 -14.06
N VAL A 1056 49.91 -21.51 -14.18
CA VAL A 1056 49.31 -22.10 -15.39
C VAL A 1056 48.23 -23.10 -14.97
N PHE A 1057 47.18 -23.22 -15.77
CA PHE A 1057 46.10 -24.17 -15.54
C PHE A 1057 46.24 -25.36 -16.51
N VAL A 1058 46.60 -26.52 -15.97
CA VAL A 1058 46.90 -27.76 -16.74
C VAL A 1058 46.22 -28.93 -16.04
N GLU A 1059 45.69 -29.89 -16.79
CA GLU A 1059 45.01 -31.09 -16.27
C GLU A 1059 43.96 -30.80 -15.16
N ASN A 1060 43.19 -29.72 -15.37
CA ASN A 1060 42.17 -29.22 -14.45
C ASN A 1060 42.69 -28.71 -13.08
N LYS A 1061 43.98 -28.38 -12.97
CA LYS A 1061 44.61 -27.87 -11.74
C LYS A 1061 45.45 -26.61 -11.99
N PHE A 1062 45.48 -25.71 -11.01
CA PHE A 1062 46.46 -24.61 -10.99
C PHE A 1062 47.83 -25.11 -10.53
N HIS A 1063 48.85 -24.80 -11.34
CA HIS A 1063 50.26 -25.00 -11.05
C HIS A 1063 50.89 -23.62 -10.85
N VAL A 1064 51.24 -23.29 -9.60
CA VAL A 1064 51.82 -21.99 -9.23
C VAL A 1064 53.34 -22.13 -9.12
N PHE A 1065 54.07 -21.16 -9.69
CA PHE A 1065 55.53 -21.08 -9.67
C PHE A 1065 55.94 -19.76 -9.01
N ILE A 1066 56.43 -19.81 -7.78
CA ILE A 1066 56.93 -18.63 -7.06
C ILE A 1066 58.40 -18.39 -7.45
N SER A 1067 58.83 -17.13 -7.57
CA SER A 1067 60.19 -16.76 -7.96
C SER A 1067 61.24 -17.29 -6.97
N GLY A 1068 61.98 -18.33 -7.37
CA GLY A 1068 62.97 -19.04 -6.54
C GLY A 1068 62.45 -20.31 -5.84
N ASP A 1069 61.21 -20.71 -6.12
CA ASP A 1069 60.59 -21.94 -5.61
C ASP A 1069 61.25 -23.22 -6.15
N ARG A 1070 61.23 -24.28 -5.34
CA ARG A 1070 61.59 -25.67 -5.72
C ARG A 1070 60.65 -26.72 -5.13
N PHE A 1071 59.46 -26.31 -4.69
CA PHE A 1071 58.45 -27.15 -4.03
C PHE A 1071 57.41 -27.72 -5.01
N HIS A 1072 57.36 -27.26 -6.26
CA HIS A 1072 56.49 -27.83 -7.29
C HIS A 1072 56.73 -29.35 -7.49
N LEU A 1073 55.66 -30.15 -7.52
CA LEU A 1073 55.70 -31.63 -7.54
C LEU A 1073 56.45 -32.24 -8.74
N GLN A 1074 56.60 -31.49 -9.84
CA GLN A 1074 57.31 -31.90 -11.06
C GLN A 1074 58.58 -31.07 -11.31
N ASN A 1075 59.12 -30.41 -10.29
CA ASN A 1075 60.30 -29.53 -10.33
C ASN A 1075 61.44 -30.08 -11.21
N GLU A 1076 61.95 -31.29 -10.94
CA GLU A 1076 63.09 -31.86 -11.67
C GLU A 1076 62.81 -31.98 -13.19
N ALA A 1077 61.62 -32.46 -13.58
CA ALA A 1077 61.23 -32.58 -14.99
C ALA A 1077 61.06 -31.21 -15.66
N ILE A 1078 60.50 -30.24 -14.96
CA ILE A 1078 60.30 -28.87 -15.48
C ILE A 1078 61.65 -28.18 -15.67
N TYR A 1079 62.56 -28.24 -14.69
CA TYR A 1079 63.89 -27.63 -14.82
C TYR A 1079 64.79 -28.37 -15.82
N SER A 1080 64.68 -29.70 -15.95
CA SER A 1080 65.38 -30.45 -16.99
C SER A 1080 64.88 -30.09 -18.40
N THR A 1081 63.57 -29.86 -18.56
CA THR A 1081 62.98 -29.42 -19.84
C THR A 1081 63.37 -27.98 -20.16
N LEU A 1082 63.36 -27.09 -19.16
CA LEU A 1082 63.84 -25.70 -19.30
C LEU A 1082 65.31 -25.63 -19.68
N ALA A 1083 66.17 -26.50 -19.12
CA ALA A 1083 67.57 -26.57 -19.54
C ALA A 1083 67.69 -26.93 -21.03
N SER A 1084 67.04 -28.03 -21.46
CA SER A 1084 67.03 -28.45 -22.87
C SER A 1084 66.51 -27.35 -23.82
N LEU A 1085 65.45 -26.64 -23.44
CA LEU A 1085 64.90 -25.53 -24.22
C LEU A 1085 65.81 -24.29 -24.21
N THR A 1086 66.59 -24.08 -23.16
CA THR A 1086 67.58 -22.99 -23.09
C THR A 1086 68.78 -23.30 -23.99
N ASP A 1087 69.26 -24.55 -23.96
CA ASP A 1087 70.32 -25.02 -24.84
C ASP A 1087 69.90 -24.96 -26.32
N GLU A 1088 68.64 -25.32 -26.64
CA GLU A 1088 68.06 -25.15 -27.98
C GLU A 1088 67.94 -23.68 -28.40
N LEU A 1089 67.51 -22.78 -27.51
CA LEU A 1089 67.41 -21.34 -27.81
C LEU A 1089 68.78 -20.69 -28.05
N LEU A 1090 69.79 -21.02 -27.23
CA LEU A 1090 71.16 -20.54 -27.41
C LEU A 1090 71.77 -21.05 -28.72
N ALA A 1091 71.50 -22.31 -29.10
CA ALA A 1091 71.92 -22.86 -30.39
C ALA A 1091 71.20 -22.20 -31.59
N VAL A 1092 70.07 -21.54 -31.39
CA VAL A 1092 69.41 -20.71 -32.42
C VAL A 1092 70.01 -19.30 -32.48
N GLU A 1093 70.38 -18.68 -31.35
CA GLU A 1093 71.10 -17.39 -31.37
C GLU A 1093 72.48 -17.54 -32.04
N GLU A 1094 73.23 -18.61 -31.78
CA GLU A 1094 74.49 -18.93 -32.49
C GLU A 1094 74.30 -19.24 -33.99
N ALA A 1095 73.06 -19.39 -34.48
CA ALA A 1095 72.74 -19.56 -35.90
C ALA A 1095 72.23 -18.27 -36.58
N PHE A 1096 72.08 -17.16 -35.83
CA PHE A 1096 71.65 -15.85 -36.32
C PHE A 1096 72.71 -14.73 -36.15
N CYS A 1097 73.90 -15.07 -35.65
CA CYS A 1097 75.11 -14.23 -35.63
C CYS A 1097 76.14 -14.67 -36.68
#